data_AF-A0A369KYV6-F1
#
_entry.id   AF-A0A369KYV6-F1
#
_cell.length_a   1.000
_cell.length_b   1.000
_cell.length_c   1.000
_cell.angle_alpha   90.00
_cell.angle_beta   90.00
_cell.angle_gamma   90.00
#
_symmetry.space_group_name_H-M   'P 1'
#
loop_
_entity.id
_entity.type
_entity.pdbx_description
1 polymer ?
#
loop_
_entity_poly.entity_id
_entity_poly.type
_entity_poly.pdbx_seq_one_letter_code
_entity_poly.pdbx_strand_id
1 'polypeptide(L)'
;MSKIFYKNKRVYFDCNATTPVLKEALDAAIYTMKNSFGNPSSIHIDGIEAKLIIEKSREKFSLFINSSNSEIYFTSGATEGIQISVISVLRQYISLKRQNKNIINKKILISATEHKAVFHAVDYWIEVLELDLEIIIIGVDKFGHLNIHEIEEHAGEAFFLCTMAVNNETGLITNLKQIEKIIRSQKNYVYWLVDYVQALGKLNVNVKNPLIDYACFSGHKIHAPKGVGVLYVKNDAPLSPFILGGGQERGIRAGTENLPGIAAIGTVVNLLNQKKNGIFCETINSKSELNEFRNILIEAIHKSFSMVIINTDLNASVATTLNFSVFGITSSEMMSIMDAAGISVSGGSACNSSSKKFSHVLSAMKLPEWQKANAIRLSFSFTTTKDEILTGAKKIIKIGSVLKKTNLISTKNIYNYLIQNFFKRDKLFEIINFKYENSYTWLLTDNFSNSCIIINPISELAQKILNYVHCQNINIIDILNVNSKSESELAKEYFLKSIKISNKNDDNNGLDHKSIFNFSGWKIEQIKKKNQDFEEYCYIIYDNNLKNYPIIAFVDSLCSGDYFNKFEPNFLKYNDKKLPRKINLFDNKTIICYFKDFNESMITTWGAEEKSDSFVKNDKYLISYEDLKNDNYLIFDVRDSYEAMLSKYFNCLCFENNYSNIPLSYFVNLVFDLIYNGKIISTKKIVFLCSTGKRSLVAAKILRKIGFKNVWSVAGGLALLKLNNNKFKFID
;
A
#
# COMPACT_ATOMS: atom_id res chain seq x y z
N MET A 1 4.55 26.28 -6.89
CA MET A 1 5.70 25.92 -6.02
C MET A 1 5.84 24.38 -5.87
N SER A 2 5.82 23.59 -6.96
CA SER A 2 5.92 22.11 -6.86
C SER A 2 6.35 21.38 -8.15
N LYS A 3 7.37 21.89 -8.85
CA LYS A 3 7.91 21.30 -10.09
C LYS A 3 9.39 20.85 -9.97
N ILE A 4 9.82 20.45 -8.77
CA ILE A 4 11.28 20.50 -8.46
C ILE A 4 12.00 19.13 -8.52
N PHE A 5 11.32 17.98 -8.57
CA PHE A 5 12.03 16.68 -8.48
C PHE A 5 11.76 15.60 -9.53
N TYR A 6 10.62 15.61 -10.22
CA TYR A 6 10.38 14.71 -11.35
C TYR A 6 10.51 15.50 -12.65
N LYS A 7 11.48 15.12 -13.50
CA LYS A 7 11.68 15.79 -14.80
C LYS A 7 10.48 15.56 -15.74
N ASN A 8 9.73 14.47 -15.54
CA ASN A 8 8.57 14.08 -16.33
C ASN A 8 7.23 14.20 -15.58
N LYS A 9 6.15 14.52 -16.32
CA LYS A 9 4.77 14.60 -15.80
C LYS A 9 4.38 13.27 -15.14
N ARG A 10 3.99 13.31 -13.86
CA ARG A 10 3.44 12.15 -13.14
C ARG A 10 2.05 11.82 -13.69
N VAL A 11 1.72 10.53 -13.73
CA VAL A 11 0.39 10.04 -14.09
C VAL A 11 -0.34 9.67 -12.80
N TYR A 12 -1.54 10.19 -12.61
CA TYR A 12 -2.32 9.99 -11.40
C TYR A 12 -3.48 9.04 -11.66
N PHE A 13 -3.34 7.79 -11.25
CA PHE A 13 -4.36 6.75 -11.36
C PHE A 13 -4.86 6.28 -9.99
N ASP A 14 -5.18 7.25 -9.12
CA ASP A 14 -5.80 7.01 -7.81
C ASP A 14 -7.02 7.91 -7.56
N CYS A 15 -7.78 8.21 -8.62
CA CYS A 15 -8.95 9.10 -8.57
C CYS A 15 -10.09 8.60 -7.66
N ASN A 16 -10.18 7.30 -7.38
CA ASN A 16 -11.16 6.78 -6.41
C ASN A 16 -10.82 7.17 -4.96
N ALA A 17 -9.55 7.43 -4.63
CA ALA A 17 -9.15 7.98 -3.33
C ALA A 17 -9.51 9.47 -3.24
N THR A 18 -9.07 10.26 -4.22
CA THR A 18 -9.44 11.67 -4.38
C THR A 18 -9.09 12.14 -5.78
N THR A 19 -9.74 13.19 -6.26
CA THR A 19 -9.43 13.82 -7.55
C THR A 19 -8.73 15.17 -7.37
N PRO A 20 -7.92 15.62 -8.34
CA PRO A 20 -7.48 17.02 -8.41
C PRO A 20 -8.68 17.95 -8.62
N VAL A 21 -8.65 19.16 -8.05
CA VAL A 21 -9.74 20.13 -8.23
C VAL A 21 -9.72 20.66 -9.67
N LEU A 22 -10.88 20.68 -10.34
CA LEU A 22 -11.01 21.26 -11.68
C LEU A 22 -10.73 22.75 -11.65
N LYS A 23 -10.21 23.30 -12.74
CA LYS A 23 -9.89 24.74 -12.81
C LYS A 23 -11.14 25.59 -12.56
N GLU A 24 -12.26 25.23 -13.16
CA GLU A 24 -13.54 25.91 -13.05
C GLU A 24 -14.07 25.86 -11.61
N ALA A 25 -13.90 24.72 -10.93
CA ALA A 25 -14.28 24.55 -9.54
C ALA A 25 -13.36 25.36 -8.59
N LEU A 26 -12.06 25.42 -8.89
CA LEU A 26 -11.10 26.23 -8.17
C LEU A 26 -11.38 27.73 -8.35
N ASP A 27 -11.63 28.17 -9.57
CA ASP A 27 -11.94 29.57 -9.90
C ASP A 27 -13.21 30.02 -9.18
N ALA A 28 -14.26 29.17 -9.15
CA ALA A 28 -15.47 29.42 -8.38
C ALA A 28 -15.18 29.55 -6.88
N ALA A 29 -14.41 28.62 -6.30
CA ALA A 29 -14.06 28.69 -4.88
C ALA A 29 -13.25 29.95 -4.54
N ILE A 30 -12.25 30.31 -5.36
CA ILE A 30 -11.42 31.52 -5.16
C ILE A 30 -12.27 32.77 -5.26
N TYR A 31 -13.13 32.84 -6.28
CA TYR A 31 -14.01 34.00 -6.48
C TYR A 31 -14.92 34.20 -5.27
N THR A 32 -15.56 33.13 -4.79
CA THR A 32 -16.43 33.16 -3.61
C THR A 32 -15.66 33.57 -2.35
N MET A 33 -14.44 33.06 -2.14
CA MET A 33 -13.62 33.45 -0.98
C MET A 33 -13.21 34.93 -1.01
N LYS A 34 -12.95 35.48 -2.20
CA LYS A 34 -12.38 36.83 -2.36
C LYS A 34 -13.45 37.91 -2.50
N ASN A 35 -14.48 37.64 -3.29
CA ASN A 35 -15.45 38.65 -3.74
C ASN A 35 -16.84 38.44 -3.14
N SER A 36 -17.31 37.19 -2.99
CA SER A 36 -18.64 36.87 -2.46
C SER A 36 -18.55 36.23 -1.06
N PHE A 37 -17.85 36.90 -0.13
CA PHE A 37 -17.48 36.35 1.19
C PHE A 37 -18.56 36.50 2.27
N GLY A 38 -19.72 37.09 1.94
CA GLY A 38 -20.79 37.37 2.89
C GLY A 38 -21.31 36.12 3.62
N ASN A 39 -21.85 36.32 4.82
CA ASN A 39 -22.53 35.24 5.55
C ASN A 39 -23.95 35.05 4.98
N PRO A 40 -24.34 33.85 4.50
CA PRO A 40 -25.67 33.60 3.93
C PRO A 40 -26.85 33.88 4.86
N SER A 41 -26.60 33.95 6.18
CA SER A 41 -27.60 34.28 7.19
C SER A 41 -27.86 35.79 7.33
N SER A 42 -27.02 36.63 6.72
CA SER A 42 -27.16 38.09 6.78
C SER A 42 -28.20 38.61 5.79
N ILE A 43 -28.89 39.70 6.17
CA ILE A 43 -29.91 40.36 5.34
C ILE A 43 -29.36 41.44 4.39
N HIS A 44 -28.08 41.83 4.52
CA HIS A 44 -27.43 42.77 3.61
C HIS A 44 -27.06 42.10 2.28
N ILE A 45 -26.70 42.92 1.28
CA ILE A 45 -26.48 42.47 -0.09
C ILE A 45 -25.45 41.34 -0.21
N ASP A 46 -24.33 41.40 0.53
CA ASP A 46 -23.31 40.34 0.48
C ASP A 46 -23.83 39.01 1.05
N GLY A 47 -24.70 39.06 2.07
CA GLY A 47 -25.35 37.87 2.62
C GLY A 47 -26.38 37.28 1.66
N ILE A 48 -27.16 38.14 1.00
CA ILE A 48 -28.10 37.73 -0.04
C ILE A 48 -27.36 37.10 -1.23
N GLU A 49 -26.26 37.69 -1.67
CA GLU A 49 -25.42 37.13 -2.74
C GLU A 49 -24.87 35.75 -2.38
N ALA A 50 -24.34 35.60 -1.16
CA ALA A 50 -23.87 34.32 -0.64
C ALA A 50 -25.01 33.28 -0.62
N LYS A 51 -26.20 33.65 -0.15
CA LYS A 51 -27.37 32.77 -0.15
C LYS A 51 -27.79 32.36 -1.57
N LEU A 52 -27.73 33.26 -2.55
CA LEU A 52 -28.00 32.95 -3.95
C LEU A 52 -27.02 31.93 -4.53
N ILE A 53 -25.74 31.98 -4.15
CA ILE A 53 -24.74 30.99 -4.57
C ILE A 53 -25.10 29.60 -4.04
N ILE A 54 -25.52 29.50 -2.78
CA ILE A 54 -25.96 28.22 -2.17
C ILE A 54 -27.16 27.67 -2.92
N GLU A 55 -28.21 28.47 -3.11
CA GLU A 55 -29.46 28.01 -3.72
C GLU A 55 -29.28 27.64 -5.20
N LYS A 56 -28.48 28.40 -5.97
CA LYS A 56 -28.13 28.02 -7.35
C LYS A 56 -27.31 26.73 -7.41
N SER A 57 -26.43 26.51 -6.45
CA SER A 57 -25.65 25.26 -6.38
C SER A 57 -26.55 24.08 -6.02
N ARG A 58 -27.52 24.29 -5.12
CA ARG A 58 -28.55 23.33 -4.74
C ARG A 58 -29.43 22.95 -5.93
N GLU A 59 -29.89 23.93 -6.70
CA GLU A 59 -30.68 23.75 -7.92
C GLU A 59 -29.92 22.96 -8.99
N LYS A 60 -28.66 23.31 -9.26
CA LYS A 60 -27.83 22.55 -10.21
C LYS A 60 -27.68 21.09 -9.79
N PHE A 61 -27.52 20.85 -8.48
CA PHE A 61 -27.39 19.50 -7.94
C PHE A 61 -28.70 18.71 -8.04
N SER A 62 -29.82 19.31 -7.65
CA SER A 62 -31.14 18.65 -7.68
C SER A 62 -31.53 18.28 -9.11
N LEU A 63 -31.30 19.16 -10.09
CA LEU A 63 -31.51 18.88 -11.51
C LEU A 63 -30.66 17.69 -11.99
N PHE A 64 -29.40 17.61 -11.55
CA PHE A 64 -28.51 16.52 -11.97
C PHE A 64 -29.01 15.15 -11.51
N ILE A 65 -29.43 15.04 -10.25
CA ILE A 65 -29.88 13.77 -9.66
C ILE A 65 -31.39 13.51 -9.79
N ASN A 66 -32.14 14.43 -10.41
CA ASN A 66 -33.60 14.40 -10.53
C ASN A 66 -34.34 14.41 -9.17
N SER A 67 -33.99 15.35 -8.30
CA SER A 67 -34.65 15.61 -7.00
C SER A 67 -35.28 17.01 -6.94
N SER A 68 -35.97 17.35 -5.85
CA SER A 68 -36.30 18.74 -5.54
C SER A 68 -35.14 19.43 -4.78
N ASN A 69 -35.15 20.76 -4.74
CA ASN A 69 -34.19 21.54 -3.94
C ASN A 69 -34.37 21.27 -2.44
N SER A 70 -35.60 21.04 -1.98
CA SER A 70 -35.91 20.71 -0.58
C SER A 70 -35.34 19.36 -0.15
N GLU A 71 -34.90 18.52 -1.06
CA GLU A 71 -34.33 17.21 -0.72
C GLU A 71 -32.79 17.26 -0.61
N ILE A 72 -32.15 18.40 -0.87
CA ILE A 72 -30.70 18.53 -0.89
C ILE A 72 -30.20 19.23 0.36
N TYR A 73 -29.17 18.68 0.99
CA TYR A 73 -28.48 19.24 2.15
C TYR A 73 -26.96 19.24 1.93
N PHE A 74 -26.29 20.35 2.24
CA PHE A 74 -24.82 20.42 2.18
C PHE A 74 -24.19 19.92 3.49
N THR A 75 -23.12 19.14 3.36
CA THR A 75 -22.38 18.53 4.48
C THR A 75 -20.87 18.78 4.29
N SER A 76 -20.04 18.38 5.25
CA SER A 76 -18.57 18.38 5.09
C SER A 76 -18.05 17.24 4.21
N GLY A 77 -18.90 16.25 3.88
CA GLY A 77 -18.54 15.09 3.09
C GLY A 77 -19.55 13.96 3.23
N ALA A 78 -19.38 12.90 2.44
CA ALA A 78 -20.27 11.75 2.46
C ALA A 78 -20.29 11.01 3.82
N THR A 79 -19.18 10.98 4.55
CA THR A 79 -19.14 10.40 5.90
C THR A 79 -20.14 11.09 6.83
N GLU A 80 -20.24 12.43 6.81
CA GLU A 80 -21.24 13.17 7.60
C GLU A 80 -22.66 12.88 7.09
N GLY A 81 -22.85 12.78 5.77
CA GLY A 81 -24.14 12.38 5.18
C GLY A 81 -24.61 11.01 5.68
N ILE A 82 -23.72 10.01 5.67
CA ILE A 82 -23.99 8.65 6.18
C ILE A 82 -24.41 8.71 7.65
N GLN A 83 -23.70 9.49 8.47
CA GLN A 83 -24.03 9.66 9.89
C GLN A 83 -25.43 10.24 10.08
N ILE A 84 -25.78 11.31 9.34
CA ILE A 84 -27.11 11.92 9.36
C ILE A 84 -28.19 10.91 8.95
N SER A 85 -27.98 10.14 7.89
CA SER A 85 -28.95 9.14 7.42
C SER A 85 -29.18 8.04 8.46
N VAL A 86 -28.10 7.45 8.99
CA VAL A 86 -28.17 6.38 9.99
C VAL A 86 -28.91 6.86 11.24
N ILE A 87 -28.48 7.99 11.83
CA ILE A 87 -29.12 8.49 13.06
C ILE A 87 -30.59 8.85 12.85
N SER A 88 -30.95 9.36 11.68
CA SER A 88 -32.33 9.72 11.35
C SER A 88 -33.25 8.51 11.32
N VAL A 89 -32.81 7.42 10.69
CA VAL A 89 -33.57 6.16 10.62
C VAL A 89 -33.66 5.53 12.01
N LEU A 90 -32.57 5.45 12.77
CA LEU A 90 -32.59 4.87 14.12
C LEU A 90 -33.49 5.66 15.09
N ARG A 91 -33.50 6.99 15.00
CA ARG A 91 -34.44 7.82 15.80
C ARG A 91 -35.89 7.60 15.39
N GLN A 92 -36.16 7.36 14.10
CA GLN A 92 -37.50 6.97 13.66
C GLN A 92 -37.92 5.64 14.26
N TYR A 93 -37.03 4.64 14.29
CA TYR A 93 -37.27 3.35 14.93
C TYR A 93 -37.69 3.52 16.40
N ILE A 94 -36.93 4.32 17.17
CA ILE A 94 -37.25 4.64 18.58
C ILE A 94 -38.62 5.30 18.70
N SER A 95 -38.91 6.30 17.85
CA SER A 95 -40.17 7.03 17.85
C SER A 95 -41.37 6.09 17.63
N LEU A 96 -41.28 5.19 16.64
CA LEU A 96 -42.32 4.21 16.36
C LEU A 96 -42.49 3.21 17.51
N LYS A 97 -41.41 2.80 18.18
CA LYS A 97 -41.44 1.86 19.31
C LYS A 97 -42.16 2.48 20.51
N ARG A 98 -41.90 3.76 20.79
CA ARG A 98 -42.58 4.54 21.85
C ARG A 98 -44.08 4.71 21.59
N GLN A 99 -44.51 4.70 20.33
CA GLN A 99 -45.92 4.79 19.95
C GLN A 99 -46.66 3.45 20.08
N ASN A 100 -46.06 2.40 20.68
CA ASN A 100 -46.61 1.04 20.78
C ASN A 100 -47.07 0.46 19.44
N LYS A 101 -46.46 0.88 18.33
CA LYS A 101 -46.67 0.20 17.04
C LYS A 101 -45.98 -1.17 17.11
N ASN A 102 -46.65 -2.23 16.67
CA ASN A 102 -46.04 -3.55 16.49
C ASN A 102 -44.96 -3.47 15.41
N ILE A 103 -43.73 -3.09 15.79
CA ILE A 103 -42.59 -3.09 14.87
C ILE A 103 -42.08 -4.52 14.75
N ILE A 104 -42.40 -5.12 13.60
CA ILE A 104 -41.92 -6.45 13.22
C ILE A 104 -40.48 -6.36 12.70
N ASN A 105 -40.10 -5.20 12.13
CA ASN A 105 -38.78 -5.00 11.54
C ASN A 105 -37.70 -4.84 12.63
N LYS A 106 -36.83 -5.83 12.76
CA LYS A 106 -35.74 -5.85 13.76
C LYS A 106 -34.35 -5.92 13.15
N LYS A 107 -34.24 -5.90 11.82
CA LYS A 107 -32.98 -6.10 11.10
C LYS A 107 -32.48 -4.82 10.41
N ILE A 108 -31.18 -4.65 10.35
CA ILE A 108 -30.51 -3.69 9.47
C ILE A 108 -29.62 -4.48 8.52
N LEU A 109 -29.84 -4.31 7.22
CA LEU A 109 -29.08 -5.00 6.19
C LEU A 109 -27.95 -4.07 5.70
N ILE A 110 -26.72 -4.57 5.67
CA ILE A 110 -25.56 -3.82 5.15
C ILE A 110 -24.85 -4.68 4.12
N SER A 111 -24.60 -4.14 2.92
CA SER A 111 -23.75 -4.78 1.93
C SER A 111 -22.33 -5.04 2.48
N ALA A 112 -21.81 -6.26 2.31
CA ALA A 112 -20.49 -6.64 2.81
C ALA A 112 -19.33 -5.81 2.22
N THR A 113 -19.59 -5.12 1.12
CA THR A 113 -18.58 -4.31 0.41
C THR A 113 -18.76 -2.81 0.63
N GLU A 114 -19.61 -2.40 1.59
CA GLU A 114 -19.81 -1.00 1.93
C GLU A 114 -18.52 -0.28 2.36
N HIS A 115 -18.56 1.05 2.31
CA HIS A 115 -17.48 1.85 2.88
C HIS A 115 -17.49 1.69 4.41
N LYS A 116 -16.32 1.63 5.04
CA LYS A 116 -16.18 1.46 6.50
C LYS A 116 -16.98 2.48 7.32
N ALA A 117 -17.21 3.68 6.77
CA ALA A 117 -18.04 4.70 7.40
C ALA A 117 -19.49 4.24 7.65
N VAL A 118 -20.05 3.37 6.80
CA VAL A 118 -21.41 2.83 6.99
C VAL A 118 -21.43 1.86 8.17
N PHE A 119 -20.57 0.84 8.15
CA PHE A 119 -20.44 -0.12 9.24
C PHE A 119 -20.23 0.59 10.58
N HIS A 120 -19.21 1.44 10.66
CA HIS A 120 -18.90 2.15 11.89
C HIS A 120 -20.03 3.09 12.36
N ALA A 121 -20.79 3.71 11.44
CA ALA A 121 -21.92 4.54 11.82
C ALA A 121 -23.06 3.70 12.40
N VAL A 122 -23.41 2.59 11.75
CA VAL A 122 -24.49 1.72 12.22
C VAL A 122 -24.13 1.09 13.56
N ASP A 123 -22.94 0.48 13.66
CA ASP A 123 -22.45 -0.18 14.88
C ASP A 123 -22.46 0.80 16.05
N TYR A 124 -21.83 1.97 15.87
CA TYR A 124 -21.71 2.98 16.92
C TYR A 124 -23.07 3.52 17.38
N TRP A 125 -23.98 3.84 16.46
CA TRP A 125 -25.27 4.40 16.86
C TRP A 125 -26.24 3.39 17.44
N ILE A 126 -26.18 2.12 17.03
CA ILE A 126 -26.94 1.05 17.68
C ILE A 126 -26.49 0.90 19.14
N GLU A 127 -25.18 0.88 19.38
CA GLU A 127 -24.59 0.81 20.72
C GLU A 127 -25.01 2.03 21.56
N VAL A 128 -24.76 3.24 21.08
CA VAL A 128 -25.03 4.49 21.81
C VAL A 128 -26.52 4.69 22.12
N LEU A 129 -27.42 4.21 21.26
CA LEU A 129 -28.86 4.33 21.45
C LEU A 129 -29.49 3.12 22.15
N GLU A 130 -28.67 2.12 22.54
CA GLU A 130 -29.11 0.88 23.20
C GLU A 130 -30.23 0.17 22.43
N LEU A 131 -30.03 0.02 21.12
CA LEU A 131 -31.03 -0.59 20.23
C LEU A 131 -30.80 -2.09 20.07
N ASP A 132 -31.87 -2.85 20.28
CA ASP A 132 -31.92 -4.29 20.00
C ASP A 132 -32.29 -4.53 18.53
N LEU A 133 -31.36 -4.15 17.63
CA LEU A 133 -31.46 -4.35 16.18
C LEU A 133 -30.35 -5.30 15.72
N GLU A 134 -30.75 -6.34 14.99
CA GLU A 134 -29.81 -7.31 14.43
C GLU A 134 -29.19 -6.75 13.13
N ILE A 135 -27.86 -6.74 13.05
CA ILE A 135 -27.14 -6.34 11.84
C ILE A 135 -26.88 -7.58 10.99
N ILE A 136 -27.41 -7.59 9.77
CA ILE A 136 -27.15 -8.64 8.79
C ILE A 136 -26.23 -8.10 7.71
N ILE A 137 -25.10 -8.78 7.53
CA ILE A 137 -24.14 -8.47 6.47
C ILE A 137 -24.49 -9.30 5.22
N ILE A 138 -24.93 -8.61 4.17
CA ILE A 138 -25.28 -9.22 2.89
C ILE A 138 -24.00 -9.51 2.11
N GLY A 139 -23.73 -10.80 1.91
CA GLY A 139 -22.57 -11.31 1.20
C GLY A 139 -22.51 -10.89 -0.27
N VAL A 140 -21.35 -11.14 -0.88
CA VAL A 140 -21.12 -10.95 -2.31
C VAL A 140 -20.48 -12.19 -2.93
N ASP A 141 -20.62 -12.32 -4.25
CA ASP A 141 -19.89 -13.33 -5.00
C ASP A 141 -18.41 -12.94 -5.22
N LYS A 142 -17.68 -13.80 -5.94
CA LYS A 142 -16.24 -13.60 -6.24
C LYS A 142 -15.94 -12.38 -7.12
N PHE A 143 -16.96 -11.78 -7.76
CA PHE A 143 -16.84 -10.56 -8.56
C PHE A 143 -17.36 -9.32 -7.82
N GLY A 144 -17.94 -9.52 -6.63
CA GLY A 144 -18.50 -8.47 -5.78
C GLY A 144 -20.00 -8.25 -5.94
N HIS A 145 -20.70 -9.04 -6.77
CA HIS A 145 -22.15 -8.91 -6.93
C HIS A 145 -22.84 -9.31 -5.64
N LEU A 146 -23.79 -8.49 -5.18
CA LEU A 146 -24.55 -8.77 -3.95
C LEU A 146 -25.35 -10.06 -4.07
N ASN A 147 -25.38 -10.83 -2.98
CA ASN A 147 -26.23 -11.99 -2.86
C ASN A 147 -27.68 -11.55 -2.74
N ILE A 148 -28.40 -11.58 -3.86
CA ILE A 148 -29.79 -11.15 -3.93
C ILE A 148 -30.71 -12.04 -3.08
N HIS A 149 -30.41 -13.33 -2.97
CA HIS A 149 -31.22 -14.24 -2.15
C HIS A 149 -31.16 -13.91 -0.67
N GLU A 150 -30.00 -13.50 -0.15
CA GLU A 150 -29.89 -13.02 1.25
C GLU A 150 -30.71 -11.75 1.48
N ILE A 151 -30.80 -10.86 0.48
CA ILE A 151 -31.68 -9.68 0.57
C ILE A 151 -33.15 -10.12 0.60
N GLU A 152 -33.56 -11.04 -0.28
CA GLU A 152 -34.93 -11.57 -0.32
C GLU A 152 -35.33 -12.25 0.99
N GLU A 153 -34.43 -13.02 1.58
CA GLU A 153 -34.63 -13.73 2.85
C GLU A 153 -34.88 -12.77 4.01
N HIS A 154 -34.12 -11.66 4.08
CA HIS A 154 -34.14 -10.78 5.25
C HIS A 154 -34.94 -9.49 5.07
N ALA A 155 -35.32 -9.11 3.85
CA ALA A 155 -35.99 -7.83 3.58
C ALA A 155 -37.33 -7.67 4.32
N GLY A 156 -38.07 -8.76 4.55
CA GLY A 156 -39.36 -8.73 5.24
C GLY A 156 -39.28 -8.24 6.69
N GLU A 157 -38.13 -8.40 7.33
CA GLU A 157 -37.83 -7.99 8.71
C GLU A 157 -36.86 -6.79 8.78
N ALA A 158 -36.41 -6.28 7.63
CA ALA A 158 -35.44 -5.19 7.56
C ALA A 158 -36.11 -3.83 7.79
N PHE A 159 -35.62 -3.05 8.74
CA PHE A 159 -36.04 -1.66 8.92
C PHE A 159 -35.23 -0.71 8.04
N PHE A 160 -33.96 -1.06 7.81
CA PHE A 160 -33.01 -0.24 7.08
C PHE A 160 -32.10 -1.10 6.21
N LEU A 161 -31.82 -0.65 4.99
CA LEU A 161 -30.86 -1.25 4.07
C LEU A 161 -29.79 -0.20 3.71
N CYS A 162 -28.53 -0.60 3.76
CA CYS A 162 -27.39 0.20 3.34
C CYS A 162 -26.65 -0.48 2.20
N THR A 163 -26.55 0.22 1.07
CA THR A 163 -25.81 -0.25 -0.12
C THR A 163 -25.01 0.90 -0.73
N MET A 164 -24.08 0.60 -1.61
CA MET A 164 -23.39 1.57 -2.44
C MET A 164 -23.73 1.36 -3.91
N ALA A 165 -23.81 2.46 -4.66
CA ALA A 165 -24.11 2.42 -6.09
C ALA A 165 -22.92 1.88 -6.91
N VAL A 166 -21.69 2.24 -6.53
CA VAL A 166 -20.46 1.80 -7.17
C VAL A 166 -19.41 1.52 -6.10
N ASN A 167 -18.79 0.34 -6.16
CA ASN A 167 -17.74 -0.02 -5.22
C ASN A 167 -16.45 0.78 -5.49
N ASN A 168 -15.88 1.38 -4.43
CA ASN A 168 -14.68 2.22 -4.53
C ASN A 168 -13.38 1.43 -4.76
N GLU A 169 -13.36 0.13 -4.53
CA GLU A 169 -12.19 -0.74 -4.74
C GLU A 169 -12.24 -1.48 -6.07
N THR A 170 -13.38 -2.08 -6.43
CA THR A 170 -13.53 -2.92 -7.63
C THR A 170 -14.19 -2.20 -8.80
N GLY A 171 -14.88 -1.09 -8.55
CA GLY A 171 -15.64 -0.37 -9.57
C GLY A 171 -16.96 -1.04 -9.95
N LEU A 172 -17.34 -2.14 -9.30
CA LEU A 172 -18.58 -2.85 -9.58
C LEU A 172 -19.79 -1.93 -9.38
N ILE A 173 -20.74 -1.98 -10.30
CA ILE A 173 -22.00 -1.24 -10.26
C ILE A 173 -23.06 -2.16 -9.66
N THR A 174 -23.65 -1.73 -8.54
CA THR A 174 -24.72 -2.49 -7.88
C THR A 174 -26.02 -2.39 -8.68
N ASN A 175 -26.74 -3.50 -8.83
CA ASN A 175 -28.05 -3.51 -9.48
C ASN A 175 -29.15 -2.97 -8.55
N LEU A 176 -29.18 -1.64 -8.37
CA LEU A 176 -30.10 -0.97 -7.46
C LEU A 176 -31.58 -1.20 -7.82
N LYS A 177 -31.93 -1.39 -9.10
CA LYS A 177 -33.33 -1.67 -9.51
C LYS A 177 -33.83 -3.03 -9.02
N GLN A 178 -32.96 -4.04 -9.03
CA GLN A 178 -33.31 -5.36 -8.51
C GLN A 178 -33.55 -5.31 -7.00
N ILE A 179 -32.70 -4.57 -6.28
CA ILE A 179 -32.84 -4.34 -4.84
C ILE A 179 -34.14 -3.59 -4.53
N GLU A 180 -34.44 -2.52 -5.26
CA GLU A 180 -35.69 -1.76 -5.11
C GLU A 180 -36.91 -2.67 -5.24
N LYS A 181 -36.95 -3.52 -6.27
CA LYS A 181 -38.07 -4.46 -6.48
C LYS A 181 -38.31 -5.35 -5.25
N ILE A 182 -37.24 -5.78 -4.59
CA ILE A 182 -37.30 -6.66 -3.42
C ILE A 182 -37.75 -5.88 -2.18
N ILE A 183 -37.16 -4.72 -1.90
CA ILE A 183 -37.50 -3.98 -0.67
C ILE A 183 -38.87 -3.30 -0.76
N ARG A 184 -39.33 -2.94 -1.96
CA ARG A 184 -40.64 -2.31 -2.18
C ARG A 184 -41.78 -3.33 -2.31
N SER A 185 -41.50 -4.62 -2.48
CA SER A 185 -42.51 -5.68 -2.42
C SER A 185 -42.86 -6.13 -0.99
N GLN A 186 -42.10 -5.67 0.00
CA GLN A 186 -42.33 -6.01 1.40
C GLN A 186 -43.57 -5.32 1.96
N LYS A 187 -44.22 -5.98 2.92
CA LYS A 187 -45.38 -5.40 3.63
C LYS A 187 -45.02 -4.14 4.40
N ASN A 188 -43.81 -4.11 4.97
CA ASN A 188 -43.30 -3.00 5.76
C ASN A 188 -42.31 -2.18 4.93
N TYR A 189 -42.30 -0.86 5.14
CA TYR A 189 -41.38 0.02 4.44
C TYR A 189 -39.95 -0.18 4.95
N VAL A 190 -39.02 -0.51 4.05
CA VAL A 190 -37.58 -0.57 4.34
C VAL A 190 -36.95 0.75 3.93
N TYR A 191 -36.39 1.51 4.87
CA TYR A 191 -35.62 2.71 4.53
C TYR A 191 -34.34 2.31 3.81
N TRP A 192 -33.90 3.11 2.84
CA TRP A 192 -32.75 2.75 2.02
C TRP A 192 -31.75 3.89 1.85
N LEU A 193 -30.54 3.66 2.36
CA LEU A 193 -29.36 4.48 2.13
C LEU A 193 -28.54 3.89 0.97
N VAL A 194 -28.26 4.74 -0.02
CA VAL A 194 -27.34 4.43 -1.11
C VAL A 194 -26.14 5.37 -1.11
N ASP A 195 -24.93 4.83 -0.91
CA ASP A 195 -23.69 5.58 -1.10
C ASP A 195 -23.42 5.78 -2.61
N TYR A 196 -23.57 7.02 -3.09
CA TYR A 196 -23.35 7.43 -4.48
C TYR A 196 -21.97 8.07 -4.72
N VAL A 197 -21.07 8.05 -3.74
CA VAL A 197 -19.76 8.75 -3.78
C VAL A 197 -18.94 8.39 -5.02
N GLN A 198 -19.01 7.14 -5.48
CA GLN A 198 -18.27 6.67 -6.66
C GLN A 198 -19.12 6.59 -7.93
N ALA A 199 -20.37 7.03 -7.90
CA ALA A 199 -21.26 7.02 -9.06
C ALA A 199 -21.31 8.38 -9.77
N LEU A 200 -21.18 9.49 -9.03
CA LEU A 200 -21.32 10.84 -9.57
C LEU A 200 -20.25 11.12 -10.65
N GLY A 201 -20.69 11.55 -11.83
CA GLY A 201 -19.84 11.76 -13.02
C GLY A 201 -19.39 10.49 -13.75
N LYS A 202 -19.70 9.30 -13.22
CA LYS A 202 -19.37 8.00 -13.82
C LYS A 202 -20.61 7.27 -14.33
N LEU A 203 -21.76 7.50 -13.70
CA LEU A 203 -23.07 6.96 -14.04
C LEU A 203 -24.09 8.10 -14.20
N ASN A 204 -25.17 7.82 -14.92
CA ASN A 204 -26.35 8.67 -14.88
C ASN A 204 -27.08 8.41 -13.54
N VAL A 205 -27.13 9.43 -12.69
CA VAL A 205 -27.73 9.32 -11.36
C VAL A 205 -29.17 9.81 -11.41
N ASN A 206 -30.10 9.02 -10.87
CA ASN A 206 -31.50 9.38 -10.68
C ASN A 206 -31.98 8.78 -9.36
N VAL A 207 -32.22 9.61 -8.35
CA VAL A 207 -32.64 9.14 -7.01
C VAL A 207 -34.13 8.80 -6.90
N LYS A 208 -34.90 9.09 -7.95
CA LYS A 208 -36.31 8.70 -8.08
C LYS A 208 -36.51 7.40 -8.85
N ASN A 209 -35.47 6.89 -9.51
CA ASN A 209 -35.51 5.62 -10.24
C ASN A 209 -34.11 4.98 -10.25
N PRO A 210 -33.81 4.13 -9.25
CA PRO A 210 -34.73 3.58 -8.24
C PRO A 210 -35.11 4.57 -7.14
N LEU A 211 -36.21 4.32 -6.42
CA LEU A 211 -36.74 5.15 -5.32
C LEU A 211 -35.91 4.97 -4.03
N ILE A 212 -35.00 5.91 -3.82
CA ILE A 212 -34.04 5.92 -2.72
C ILE A 212 -34.50 6.90 -1.64
N ASP A 213 -34.24 6.58 -0.36
CA ASP A 213 -34.60 7.46 0.75
C ASP A 213 -33.46 8.42 1.11
N TYR A 214 -32.22 7.92 1.07
CA TYR A 214 -31.02 8.72 1.32
C TYR A 214 -29.93 8.43 0.29
N ALA A 215 -29.27 9.47 -0.21
CA ALA A 215 -28.09 9.30 -1.06
C ALA A 215 -26.96 10.24 -0.68
N CYS A 216 -25.75 9.69 -0.50
CA CYS A 216 -24.57 10.45 -0.09
C CYS A 216 -23.61 10.71 -1.25
N PHE A 217 -23.05 11.92 -1.27
CA PHE A 217 -22.11 12.38 -2.29
C PHE A 217 -20.94 13.14 -1.66
N SER A 218 -19.80 13.19 -2.36
CA SER A 218 -18.59 13.85 -1.86
C SER A 218 -17.90 14.66 -2.96
N GLY A 219 -17.59 15.93 -2.67
CA GLY A 219 -17.00 16.85 -3.65
C GLY A 219 -15.63 16.40 -4.17
N HIS A 220 -14.77 15.89 -3.29
CA HIS A 220 -13.40 15.52 -3.66
C HIS A 220 -13.27 14.22 -4.48
N LYS A 221 -14.38 13.57 -4.82
CA LYS A 221 -14.43 12.46 -5.79
C LYS A 221 -14.85 12.91 -7.19
N ILE A 222 -15.33 14.15 -7.32
CA ILE A 222 -15.82 14.72 -8.58
C ILE A 222 -15.08 16.00 -8.96
N HIS A 223 -13.84 16.17 -8.50
CA HIS A 223 -13.01 17.35 -8.79
C HIS A 223 -13.46 18.66 -8.15
N ALA A 224 -14.24 18.61 -7.06
CA ALA A 224 -14.43 19.74 -6.15
C ALA A 224 -13.46 19.65 -4.96
N PRO A 225 -13.28 20.73 -4.16
CA PRO A 225 -12.46 20.71 -2.96
C PRO A 225 -12.85 19.64 -1.93
N LYS A 226 -11.89 19.25 -1.09
CA LYS A 226 -12.14 18.44 0.10
C LYS A 226 -12.92 19.26 1.15
N GLY A 227 -13.62 18.58 2.06
CA GLY A 227 -14.37 19.24 3.14
C GLY A 227 -15.75 19.76 2.73
N VAL A 228 -16.30 19.25 1.63
CA VAL A 228 -17.70 19.51 1.23
C VAL A 228 -18.32 18.24 0.62
N GLY A 229 -19.59 18.01 0.94
CA GLY A 229 -20.41 16.90 0.44
C GLY A 229 -21.86 17.33 0.27
N VAL A 230 -22.65 16.40 -0.25
CA VAL A 230 -24.10 16.59 -0.42
C VAL A 230 -24.81 15.34 0.09
N LEU A 231 -25.89 15.55 0.83
CA LEU A 231 -26.83 14.53 1.24
C LEU A 231 -28.17 14.80 0.56
N TYR A 232 -28.67 13.82 -0.18
CA TYR A 232 -30.05 13.77 -0.61
C TYR A 232 -30.87 13.06 0.47
N VAL A 233 -32.01 13.63 0.83
CA VAL A 233 -33.03 13.05 1.70
C VAL A 233 -34.38 13.24 1.04
N LYS A 234 -35.05 12.14 0.70
CA LYS A 234 -36.42 12.16 0.18
C LYS A 234 -37.35 12.87 1.18
N ASN A 235 -38.28 13.71 0.72
CA ASN A 235 -39.09 14.57 1.61
C ASN A 235 -39.81 13.83 2.75
N ASP A 236 -40.26 12.59 2.54
CA ASP A 236 -40.98 11.79 3.55
C ASP A 236 -40.07 10.82 4.33
N ALA A 237 -38.76 10.83 4.04
CA ALA A 237 -37.81 10.04 4.80
C ALA A 237 -37.54 10.74 6.15
N PRO A 238 -37.36 9.98 7.24
CA PRO A 238 -37.01 10.53 8.54
C PRO A 238 -35.77 11.40 8.47
N LEU A 239 -35.77 12.51 9.18
CA LEU A 239 -34.61 13.40 9.22
C LEU A 239 -34.43 13.97 10.61
N SER A 240 -33.24 13.74 11.17
CA SER A 240 -32.83 14.23 12.47
C SER A 240 -31.55 15.05 12.33
N PRO A 241 -31.44 16.18 13.05
CA PRO A 241 -30.22 16.97 13.04
C PRO A 241 -29.06 16.19 13.67
N PHE A 242 -27.90 16.24 13.00
CA PHE A 242 -26.65 15.65 13.52
C PHE A 242 -25.77 16.71 14.20
N ILE A 243 -25.71 17.92 13.62
CA ILE A 243 -25.04 19.08 14.19
C ILE A 243 -26.12 20.11 14.56
N LEU A 244 -26.30 20.36 15.85
CA LEU A 244 -27.25 21.33 16.39
C LEU A 244 -26.62 22.73 16.49
N GLY A 245 -27.44 23.77 16.27
CA GLY A 245 -26.98 25.17 16.31
C GLY A 245 -27.93 26.12 15.59
N GLY A 246 -27.38 27.12 14.90
CA GLY A 246 -28.08 28.30 14.38
C GLY A 246 -29.05 28.11 13.21
N GLY A 247 -29.55 26.90 12.96
CA GLY A 247 -30.60 26.67 11.96
C GLY A 247 -30.16 26.57 10.50
N GLN A 248 -28.85 26.59 10.20
CA GLN A 248 -28.34 26.39 8.84
C GLN A 248 -28.80 25.05 8.25
N GLU A 249 -28.84 24.97 6.91
CA GLU A 249 -29.37 23.81 6.18
C GLU A 249 -30.72 23.32 6.75
N ARG A 250 -31.60 24.28 7.05
CA ARG A 250 -32.96 24.06 7.57
C ARG A 250 -32.98 23.34 8.91
N GLY A 251 -31.99 23.63 9.75
CA GLY A 251 -31.85 23.09 11.10
C GLY A 251 -31.26 21.68 11.17
N ILE A 252 -30.97 21.04 10.03
CA ILE A 252 -30.45 19.66 9.97
C ILE A 252 -28.94 19.62 10.22
N ARG A 253 -28.22 20.62 9.70
CA ARG A 253 -26.77 20.69 9.75
C ARG A 253 -26.37 22.13 10.05
N ALA A 254 -26.23 22.45 11.34
CA ALA A 254 -25.82 23.77 11.78
C ALA A 254 -24.35 24.11 11.47
N GLY A 255 -24.04 25.40 11.56
CA GLY A 255 -22.72 25.97 11.29
C GLY A 255 -22.68 26.65 9.94
N THR A 256 -22.00 27.81 9.88
CA THR A 256 -21.88 28.62 8.67
C THR A 256 -21.47 27.77 7.47
N GLU A 257 -22.20 27.93 6.37
CA GLU A 257 -22.07 27.08 5.20
C GLU A 257 -20.71 27.28 4.54
N ASN A 258 -20.10 26.18 4.06
CA ASN A 258 -18.85 26.20 3.30
C ASN A 258 -19.12 26.73 1.88
N LEU A 259 -19.34 28.05 1.78
CA LEU A 259 -19.74 28.72 0.55
C LEU A 259 -18.78 28.46 -0.62
N PRO A 260 -17.44 28.52 -0.46
CA PRO A 260 -16.50 28.18 -1.54
C PRO A 260 -16.62 26.73 -2.02
N GLY A 261 -16.78 25.79 -1.08
CA GLY A 261 -16.96 24.37 -1.40
C GLY A 261 -18.27 24.11 -2.14
N ILE A 262 -19.36 24.75 -1.68
CA ILE A 262 -20.69 24.64 -2.29
C ILE A 262 -20.68 25.20 -3.72
N ALA A 263 -20.10 26.39 -3.92
CA ALA A 263 -19.94 26.99 -5.24
C ALA A 263 -19.15 26.09 -6.19
N ALA A 264 -18.06 25.48 -5.71
CA ALA A 264 -17.26 24.56 -6.48
C ALA A 264 -18.02 23.29 -6.89
N ILE A 265 -18.80 22.69 -5.98
CA ILE A 265 -19.69 21.57 -6.33
C ILE A 265 -20.70 21.99 -7.40
N GLY A 266 -21.35 23.15 -7.22
CA GLY A 266 -22.30 23.68 -8.18
C GLY A 266 -21.70 23.84 -9.57
N THR A 267 -20.45 24.29 -9.68
CA THR A 267 -19.73 24.42 -10.94
C THR A 267 -19.45 23.07 -11.60
N VAL A 268 -18.92 22.09 -10.86
CA VAL A 268 -18.67 20.74 -11.40
C VAL A 268 -19.98 20.12 -11.90
N VAL A 269 -21.03 20.19 -11.09
CA VAL A 269 -22.30 19.54 -11.44
C VAL A 269 -22.98 20.23 -12.62
N ASN A 270 -22.77 21.54 -12.80
CA ASN A 270 -23.21 22.24 -14.01
C ASN A 270 -22.55 21.67 -15.28
N LEU A 271 -21.23 21.42 -15.23
CA LEU A 271 -20.52 20.78 -16.36
C LEU A 271 -21.06 19.37 -16.63
N LEU A 272 -21.33 18.60 -15.58
CA LEU A 272 -21.93 17.28 -15.70
C LEU A 272 -23.36 17.33 -16.29
N ASN A 273 -24.18 18.31 -15.92
CA ASN A 273 -25.50 18.56 -16.50
C ASN A 273 -25.42 18.89 -17.99
N GLN A 274 -24.49 19.77 -18.38
CA GLN A 274 -24.26 20.11 -19.79
C GLN A 274 -23.94 18.85 -20.59
N LYS A 275 -22.99 18.03 -20.11
CA LYS A 275 -22.65 16.75 -20.75
C LYS A 275 -23.85 15.79 -20.82
N LYS A 276 -24.63 15.68 -19.74
CA LYS A 276 -25.85 14.85 -19.68
C LYS A 276 -26.90 15.28 -20.72
N ASN A 277 -26.98 16.58 -20.99
CA ASN A 277 -27.91 17.17 -21.96
C ASN A 277 -27.34 17.18 -23.40
N GLY A 278 -26.25 16.46 -23.67
CA GLY A 278 -25.66 16.35 -25.01
C GLY A 278 -24.88 17.59 -25.46
N ILE A 279 -24.66 18.57 -24.56
CA ILE A 279 -23.82 19.73 -24.86
C ILE A 279 -22.36 19.27 -24.87
N PHE A 280 -21.63 19.62 -25.92
CA PHE A 280 -20.21 19.33 -26.02
C PHE A 280 -19.46 19.97 -24.85
N CYS A 281 -18.69 19.14 -24.13
CA CYS A 281 -17.85 19.55 -23.02
C CYS A 281 -16.51 18.81 -23.16
N GLU A 282 -15.47 19.54 -23.51
CA GLU A 282 -14.11 19.00 -23.70
C GLU A 282 -13.53 18.44 -22.39
N THR A 283 -13.91 19.03 -21.25
CA THR A 283 -13.43 18.64 -19.92
C THR A 283 -13.95 17.27 -19.45
N ILE A 284 -15.09 16.82 -19.97
CA ILE A 284 -15.76 15.59 -19.51
C ILE A 284 -15.84 14.58 -20.65
N ASN A 285 -15.17 13.45 -20.47
CA ASN A 285 -15.18 12.34 -21.41
C ASN A 285 -16.55 11.64 -21.44
N SER A 286 -16.90 11.10 -22.61
CA SER A 286 -18.05 10.21 -22.78
C SER A 286 -17.80 8.83 -22.20
N LYS A 287 -18.88 8.05 -22.01
CA LYS A 287 -18.78 6.64 -21.59
C LYS A 287 -17.94 5.79 -22.54
N SER A 288 -18.02 6.06 -23.85
CA SER A 288 -17.24 5.34 -24.87
C SER A 288 -15.75 5.61 -24.73
N GLU A 289 -15.36 6.88 -24.56
CA GLU A 289 -13.95 7.27 -24.36
C GLU A 289 -13.39 6.67 -23.07
N LEU A 290 -14.15 6.68 -21.97
CA LEU A 290 -13.72 6.06 -20.72
C LEU A 290 -13.51 4.55 -20.87
N ASN A 291 -14.36 3.86 -21.64
CA ASN A 291 -14.17 2.43 -21.96
C ASN A 291 -12.93 2.19 -22.82
N GLU A 292 -12.69 3.04 -23.83
CA GLU A 292 -11.46 2.98 -24.64
C GLU A 292 -10.22 3.14 -23.74
N PHE A 293 -10.24 4.10 -22.82
CA PHE A 293 -9.15 4.34 -21.87
C PHE A 293 -8.90 3.14 -20.97
N ARG A 294 -9.97 2.52 -20.46
CA ARG A 294 -9.87 1.28 -19.68
C ARG A 294 -9.20 0.17 -20.48
N ASN A 295 -9.62 -0.03 -21.73
CA ASN A 295 -9.08 -1.10 -22.59
C ASN A 295 -7.59 -0.89 -22.88
N ILE A 296 -7.17 0.34 -23.16
CA ILE A 296 -5.75 0.69 -23.36
C ILE A 296 -4.92 0.30 -22.12
N LEU A 297 -5.42 0.58 -20.92
CA LEU A 297 -4.72 0.26 -19.67
C LEU A 297 -4.71 -1.25 -19.39
N ILE A 298 -5.83 -1.96 -19.62
CA ILE A 298 -5.90 -3.43 -19.51
C ILE A 298 -4.88 -4.09 -20.43
N GLU A 299 -4.82 -3.67 -21.70
CA GLU A 299 -3.83 -4.19 -22.65
C GLU A 299 -2.40 -3.93 -22.19
N ALA A 300 -2.11 -2.73 -21.68
CA ALA A 300 -0.79 -2.40 -21.16
C ALA A 300 -0.40 -3.30 -19.98
N ILE A 301 -1.35 -3.57 -19.07
CA ILE A 301 -1.15 -4.47 -17.93
C ILE A 301 -0.86 -5.90 -18.41
N HIS A 302 -1.69 -6.47 -19.30
CA HIS A 302 -1.47 -7.83 -19.83
C HIS A 302 -0.18 -7.96 -20.66
N LYS A 303 0.23 -6.92 -21.39
CA LYS A 303 1.52 -6.90 -22.10
C LYS A 303 2.72 -6.88 -21.14
N SER A 304 2.53 -6.31 -19.94
CA SER A 304 3.59 -6.11 -18.95
C SER A 304 3.82 -7.32 -18.06
N PHE A 305 2.75 -8.00 -17.67
CA PHE A 305 2.74 -9.02 -16.63
C PHE A 305 2.13 -10.32 -17.16
N SER A 306 2.77 -11.46 -16.87
CA SER A 306 2.39 -12.76 -17.44
C SER A 306 1.18 -13.41 -16.78
N MET A 307 0.96 -13.20 -15.48
CA MET A 307 -0.16 -13.78 -14.74
C MET A 307 -0.93 -12.69 -13.98
N VAL A 308 -1.95 -12.16 -14.66
CA VAL A 308 -2.83 -11.08 -14.17
C VAL A 308 -4.24 -11.61 -14.06
N ILE A 309 -4.90 -11.31 -12.95
CA ILE A 309 -6.33 -11.54 -12.77
C ILE A 309 -7.01 -10.19 -12.57
N ILE A 310 -8.06 -9.92 -13.32
CA ILE A 310 -8.98 -8.81 -13.05
C ILE A 310 -9.99 -9.30 -12.03
N ASN A 311 -10.08 -8.63 -10.89
CA ASN A 311 -10.87 -9.06 -9.74
C ASN A 311 -12.34 -8.62 -9.81
N THR A 312 -12.78 -8.03 -10.92
CA THR A 312 -14.11 -7.44 -11.09
C THR A 312 -14.71 -7.87 -12.42
N ASP A 313 -16.04 -7.91 -12.50
CA ASP A 313 -16.75 -8.04 -13.76
C ASP A 313 -16.67 -6.73 -14.55
N LEU A 314 -15.94 -6.74 -15.67
CA LEU A 314 -15.74 -5.57 -16.51
C LEU A 314 -17.01 -5.09 -17.23
N ASN A 315 -17.99 -5.96 -17.42
CA ASN A 315 -19.26 -5.61 -18.06
C ASN A 315 -20.20 -4.90 -17.08
N ALA A 316 -20.08 -5.23 -15.79
CA ALA A 316 -20.88 -4.67 -14.71
C ALA A 316 -20.13 -3.63 -13.86
N SER A 317 -19.03 -3.04 -14.35
CA SER A 317 -18.23 -2.07 -13.60
C SER A 317 -18.04 -0.75 -14.34
N VAL A 318 -17.76 0.31 -13.59
CA VAL A 318 -17.40 1.61 -14.18
C VAL A 318 -16.04 1.51 -14.88
N ALA A 319 -15.93 2.17 -16.04
CA ALA A 319 -14.71 2.13 -16.84
C ALA A 319 -13.49 2.73 -16.11
N THR A 320 -13.75 3.66 -15.19
CA THR A 320 -12.74 4.45 -14.48
C THR A 320 -12.02 3.71 -13.37
N THR A 321 -12.38 2.46 -13.07
CA THR A 321 -11.79 1.67 -11.98
C THR A 321 -11.39 0.29 -12.48
N LEU A 322 -10.14 -0.10 -12.18
CA LEU A 322 -9.61 -1.42 -12.41
C LEU A 322 -9.05 -1.95 -11.10
N ASN A 323 -9.49 -3.16 -10.72
CA ASN A 323 -8.90 -3.92 -9.63
C ASN A 323 -8.29 -5.19 -10.21
N PHE A 324 -6.99 -5.36 -10.07
CA PHE A 324 -6.28 -6.49 -10.62
C PHE A 324 -5.19 -6.99 -9.68
N SER A 325 -4.90 -8.28 -9.74
CA SER A 325 -3.82 -8.91 -8.98
C SER A 325 -2.80 -9.49 -9.93
N VAL A 326 -1.51 -9.23 -9.65
CA VAL A 326 -0.40 -9.84 -10.39
C VAL A 326 0.22 -10.92 -9.52
N PHE A 327 0.24 -12.15 -10.01
CA PHE A 327 0.81 -13.24 -9.22
C PHE A 327 2.30 -13.01 -8.95
N GLY A 328 2.73 -13.31 -7.72
CA GLY A 328 4.12 -13.17 -7.28
C GLY A 328 4.60 -11.74 -7.01
N ILE A 329 3.73 -10.73 -7.14
CA ILE A 329 4.05 -9.33 -6.81
C ILE A 329 3.02 -8.80 -5.81
N THR A 330 3.45 -8.51 -4.59
CA THR A 330 2.57 -7.95 -3.57
C THR A 330 2.09 -6.56 -3.95
N SER A 331 0.95 -6.13 -3.39
CA SER A 331 0.42 -4.79 -3.64
C SER A 331 1.42 -3.68 -3.23
N SER A 332 2.15 -3.86 -2.12
CA SER A 332 3.21 -2.94 -1.69
C SER A 332 4.37 -2.82 -2.68
N GLU A 333 4.80 -3.94 -3.25
CA GLU A 333 5.85 -3.96 -4.27
C GLU A 333 5.35 -3.27 -5.54
N MET A 334 4.16 -3.64 -6.03
CA MET A 334 3.60 -3.03 -7.24
C MET A 334 3.36 -1.52 -7.10
N MET A 335 2.87 -1.05 -5.93
CA MET A 335 2.76 0.38 -5.66
C MET A 335 4.13 1.08 -5.72
N SER A 336 5.18 0.46 -5.17
CA SER A 336 6.54 1.00 -5.19
C SER A 336 7.12 1.04 -6.61
N ILE A 337 6.89 -0.02 -7.40
CA ILE A 337 7.24 -0.12 -8.82
C ILE A 337 6.57 1.01 -9.62
N MET A 338 5.27 1.18 -9.46
CA MET A 338 4.48 2.19 -10.17
C MET A 338 4.91 3.60 -9.77
N ASP A 339 5.14 3.87 -8.48
CA ASP A 339 5.61 5.17 -8.00
C ASP A 339 7.00 5.53 -8.52
N ALA A 340 7.91 4.56 -8.59
CA ALA A 340 9.23 4.72 -9.21
C ALA A 340 9.16 5.08 -10.70
N ALA A 341 8.10 4.65 -11.40
CA ALA A 341 7.79 5.05 -12.77
C ALA A 341 7.00 6.38 -12.86
N GLY A 342 6.69 7.00 -11.73
CA GLY A 342 5.88 8.21 -11.66
C GLY A 342 4.41 7.97 -12.00
N ILE A 343 3.87 6.81 -11.63
CA ILE A 343 2.44 6.46 -11.67
C ILE A 343 1.94 6.33 -10.23
N SER A 344 0.82 6.98 -9.92
CA SER A 344 0.19 6.86 -8.59
C SER A 344 -0.97 5.86 -8.68
N VAL A 345 -0.98 4.84 -7.84
CA VAL A 345 -2.03 3.80 -7.72
C VAL A 345 -2.25 3.47 -6.24
N SER A 346 -3.30 2.70 -5.92
CA SER A 346 -3.60 2.24 -4.56
C SER A 346 -3.60 0.71 -4.46
N GLY A 347 -3.40 0.17 -3.26
CA GLY A 347 -3.57 -1.26 -2.96
C GLY A 347 -4.96 -1.60 -2.40
N GLY A 348 -5.34 -2.88 -2.47
CA GLY A 348 -6.54 -3.44 -1.82
C GLY A 348 -6.39 -3.54 -0.30
N SER A 349 -6.41 -2.38 0.36
CA SER A 349 -6.33 -2.12 1.81
C SER A 349 -4.96 -2.29 2.51
N ALA A 350 -4.60 -1.21 3.20
CA ALA A 350 -3.54 -1.01 4.20
C ALA A 350 -2.09 -0.84 3.71
N CYS A 351 -1.76 0.40 3.36
CA CYS A 351 -0.49 0.98 3.77
C CYS A 351 -0.33 0.90 5.31
N ASN A 352 0.78 0.31 5.77
CA ASN A 352 1.40 0.47 7.10
C ASN A 352 0.47 0.52 8.34
N SER A 353 0.27 -0.61 9.02
CA SER A 353 0.23 -0.70 10.49
C SER A 353 -0.02 -2.16 10.90
N SER A 354 1.01 -2.80 11.47
CA SER A 354 1.03 -3.89 12.49
C SER A 354 -0.05 -5.00 12.54
N SER A 355 -1.02 -5.08 11.64
CA SER A 355 -2.05 -6.11 11.58
C SER A 355 -2.29 -6.50 10.12
N LYS A 356 -2.12 -7.80 9.81
CA LYS A 356 -2.40 -8.41 8.50
C LYS A 356 -3.90 -8.37 8.21
N LYS A 357 -4.47 -7.20 7.91
CA LYS A 357 -5.87 -7.09 7.47
C LYS A 357 -5.90 -6.77 5.99
N PHE A 358 -6.19 -7.79 5.18
CA PHE A 358 -6.54 -7.62 3.77
C PHE A 358 -7.74 -6.70 3.60
N SER A 359 -8.01 -6.28 2.36
CA SER A 359 -9.24 -5.59 2.04
C SER A 359 -10.46 -6.36 2.54
N HIS A 360 -11.34 -5.65 3.26
CA HIS A 360 -12.60 -6.22 3.69
C HIS A 360 -13.48 -6.50 2.46
N VAL A 361 -13.39 -5.69 1.41
CA VAL A 361 -14.07 -5.92 0.13
C VAL A 361 -13.57 -7.22 -0.53
N LEU A 362 -12.26 -7.36 -0.71
CA LEU A 362 -11.71 -8.57 -1.36
C LEU A 362 -11.86 -9.82 -0.48
N SER A 363 -11.93 -9.64 0.84
CA SER A 363 -12.23 -10.72 1.79
C SER A 363 -13.70 -11.12 1.73
N ALA A 364 -14.63 -10.17 1.60
CA ALA A 364 -16.06 -10.42 1.40
C ALA A 364 -16.31 -11.18 0.08
N MET A 365 -15.53 -10.88 -0.96
CA MET A 365 -15.52 -11.62 -2.23
C MET A 365 -14.91 -13.02 -2.13
N LYS A 366 -14.39 -13.42 -0.95
CA LYS A 366 -13.76 -14.72 -0.69
C LYS A 366 -12.65 -15.04 -1.70
N LEU A 367 -11.88 -14.01 -2.11
CA LEU A 367 -10.75 -14.22 -3.01
C LEU A 367 -9.60 -14.96 -2.31
N PRO A 368 -8.81 -15.77 -3.05
CA PRO A 368 -7.60 -16.40 -2.51
C PRO A 368 -6.66 -15.40 -1.85
N GLU A 369 -5.99 -15.82 -0.78
CA GLU A 369 -5.03 -15.02 -0.01
C GLU A 369 -4.01 -14.28 -0.88
N TRP A 370 -3.41 -14.98 -1.85
CA TRP A 370 -2.45 -14.37 -2.76
C TRP A 370 -3.07 -13.27 -3.63
N GLN A 371 -4.33 -13.41 -4.06
CA GLN A 371 -5.00 -12.38 -4.87
C GLN A 371 -5.25 -11.14 -4.03
N LYS A 372 -5.70 -11.31 -2.78
CA LYS A 372 -5.92 -10.22 -1.83
C LYS A 372 -4.62 -9.48 -1.52
N ALA A 373 -3.53 -10.20 -1.27
CA ALA A 373 -2.20 -9.64 -1.00
C ALA A 373 -1.64 -8.84 -2.18
N ASN A 374 -1.98 -9.23 -3.41
CA ASN A 374 -1.41 -8.71 -4.65
C ASN A 374 -2.32 -7.72 -5.39
N ALA A 375 -3.49 -7.40 -4.84
CA ALA A 375 -4.49 -6.57 -5.51
C ALA A 375 -4.08 -5.09 -5.56
N ILE A 376 -4.19 -4.52 -6.75
CA ILE A 376 -3.97 -3.12 -7.07
C ILE A 376 -5.24 -2.52 -7.63
N ARG A 377 -5.59 -1.34 -7.10
CA ARG A 377 -6.59 -0.46 -7.66
C ARG A 377 -5.91 0.62 -8.48
N LEU A 378 -6.20 0.61 -9.78
CA LEU A 378 -5.89 1.68 -10.71
C LEU A 378 -7.20 2.41 -11.02
N SER A 379 -7.26 3.72 -10.78
CA SER A 379 -8.47 4.51 -11.03
C SER A 379 -8.18 5.87 -11.65
N PHE A 380 -8.79 6.16 -12.79
CA PHE A 380 -8.74 7.46 -13.44
C PHE A 380 -10.09 8.17 -13.29
N SER A 381 -10.25 9.39 -13.81
CA SER A 381 -11.49 10.16 -13.67
C SER A 381 -12.19 10.38 -15.01
N PHE A 382 -13.43 10.86 -14.95
CA PHE A 382 -14.18 11.30 -16.13
C PHE A 382 -13.56 12.52 -16.82
N THR A 383 -12.53 13.15 -16.24
CA THR A 383 -11.77 14.28 -16.83
C THR A 383 -10.35 13.90 -17.24
N THR A 384 -9.93 12.64 -17.07
CA THR A 384 -8.58 12.21 -17.45
C THR A 384 -8.43 12.30 -18.96
N THR A 385 -7.31 12.83 -19.46
CA THR A 385 -7.12 13.00 -20.90
C THR A 385 -6.58 11.73 -21.56
N LYS A 386 -6.82 11.58 -22.86
CA LYS A 386 -6.25 10.47 -23.65
C LYS A 386 -4.72 10.42 -23.56
N ASP A 387 -4.06 11.57 -23.55
CA ASP A 387 -2.60 11.66 -23.41
C ASP A 387 -2.09 11.13 -22.06
N GLU A 388 -2.82 11.39 -20.98
CA GLU A 388 -2.49 10.86 -19.65
C GLU A 388 -2.63 9.33 -19.62
N ILE A 389 -3.67 8.79 -20.26
CA ILE A 389 -3.89 7.35 -20.41
C ILE A 389 -2.79 6.70 -21.24
N LEU A 390 -2.48 7.25 -22.42
CA LEU A 390 -1.42 6.74 -23.29
C LEU A 390 -0.04 6.83 -22.62
N THR A 391 0.22 7.91 -21.89
CA THR A 391 1.46 8.06 -21.10
C THR A 391 1.54 7.00 -20.00
N GLY A 392 0.43 6.78 -19.26
CA GLY A 392 0.33 5.74 -18.25
C GLY A 392 0.57 4.35 -18.82
N ALA A 393 -0.11 4.01 -19.92
CA ALA A 393 0.02 2.74 -20.62
C ALA A 393 1.46 2.49 -21.11
N LYS A 394 2.10 3.49 -21.73
CA LYS A 394 3.52 3.41 -22.15
C LYS A 394 4.45 3.13 -20.97
N LYS A 395 4.21 3.80 -19.83
CA LYS A 395 4.98 3.59 -18.60
C LYS A 395 4.76 2.18 -18.02
N ILE A 396 3.53 1.68 -18.00
CA ILE A 396 3.19 0.31 -17.56
C ILE A 396 3.91 -0.74 -18.42
N ILE A 397 3.82 -0.64 -19.76
CA ILE A 397 4.54 -1.54 -20.69
C ILE A 397 6.05 -1.54 -20.40
N LYS A 398 6.60 -0.36 -20.14
CA LYS A 398 8.01 -0.22 -19.83
C LYS A 398 8.37 -0.80 -18.46
N ILE A 399 7.53 -0.67 -17.44
CA ILE A 399 7.69 -1.37 -16.16
C ILE A 399 7.86 -2.86 -16.41
N GLY A 400 6.94 -3.48 -17.17
CA GLY A 400 7.05 -4.88 -17.55
C GLY A 400 8.41 -5.20 -18.18
N SER A 401 8.89 -4.36 -19.11
CA SER A 401 10.21 -4.56 -19.72
C SER A 401 11.38 -4.46 -18.73
N VAL A 402 11.31 -3.56 -17.74
CA VAL A 402 12.37 -3.38 -16.73
C VAL A 402 12.37 -4.53 -15.74
N LEU A 403 11.19 -4.97 -15.29
CA LEU A 403 11.07 -6.12 -14.38
C LEU A 403 11.56 -7.41 -15.03
N LYS A 404 11.34 -7.57 -16.33
CA LYS A 404 11.93 -8.66 -17.13
C LYS A 404 13.45 -8.55 -17.20
N LYS A 405 14.00 -7.35 -17.45
CA LYS A 405 15.46 -7.11 -17.48
C LYS A 405 16.15 -7.28 -16.13
N THR A 406 15.42 -7.06 -15.03
CA THR A 406 15.93 -7.17 -13.65
C THR A 406 15.55 -8.50 -13.01
N ASN A 407 15.06 -9.46 -13.81
CA ASN A 407 14.85 -10.85 -13.37
C ASN A 407 13.85 -10.99 -12.19
N LEU A 408 12.93 -10.03 -12.02
CA LEU A 408 11.89 -10.09 -10.97
C LEU A 408 10.60 -10.77 -11.43
N ILE A 409 10.39 -10.88 -12.74
CA ILE A 409 9.28 -11.62 -13.33
C ILE A 409 9.85 -12.63 -14.30
N SER A 410 9.54 -13.91 -14.11
CA SER A 410 9.92 -14.98 -15.03
C SER A 410 9.20 -14.80 -16.37
N THR A 411 9.97 -14.71 -17.44
CA THR A 411 9.49 -14.90 -18.80
C THR A 411 9.88 -16.30 -19.25
N LYS A 412 8.90 -17.15 -19.54
CA LYS A 412 9.12 -18.09 -20.65
C LYS A 412 9.40 -17.23 -21.88
N ASN A 413 10.61 -17.32 -22.40
CA ASN A 413 11.21 -16.55 -23.51
C ASN A 413 11.73 -15.15 -23.14
N ILE A 414 13.00 -15.09 -22.75
CA ILE A 414 14.10 -14.27 -23.33
C ILE A 414 15.38 -14.82 -22.66
N TYR A 415 16.01 -15.82 -23.28
CA TYR A 415 17.17 -16.50 -22.68
C TYR A 415 18.53 -16.09 -23.27
N ASN A 416 18.61 -15.32 -24.36
CA ASN A 416 19.88 -15.17 -25.09
C ASN A 416 20.38 -13.75 -25.40
N TYR A 417 19.76 -12.66 -24.91
CA TYR A 417 20.16 -11.31 -25.36
C TYR A 417 20.74 -10.34 -24.30
N LEU A 418 20.69 -10.65 -23.00
CA LEU A 418 21.04 -9.65 -21.96
C LEU A 418 22.13 -10.07 -20.96
N ILE A 419 22.74 -11.24 -21.12
CA ILE A 419 23.81 -11.70 -20.21
C ILE A 419 25.14 -10.95 -20.43
N GLN A 420 25.31 -10.17 -21.50
CA GLN A 420 26.64 -9.66 -21.84
C GLN A 420 27.01 -8.24 -21.40
N ASN A 421 26.12 -7.37 -20.90
CA ASN A 421 26.45 -5.93 -20.91
C ASN A 421 26.24 -5.06 -19.66
N PHE A 422 25.97 -5.57 -18.44
CA PHE A 422 25.74 -4.63 -17.31
C PHE A 422 26.40 -4.86 -15.94
N PHE A 423 27.21 -5.89 -15.74
CA PHE A 423 28.08 -5.94 -14.55
C PHE A 423 29.47 -6.43 -14.94
N LYS A 424 30.50 -5.60 -14.71
CA LYS A 424 31.87 -6.12 -14.56
C LYS A 424 31.86 -7.03 -13.32
N ARG A 425 31.82 -8.34 -13.57
CA ARG A 425 31.83 -9.41 -12.57
C ARG A 425 33.23 -9.58 -12.00
N ASP A 426 33.67 -8.60 -11.21
CA ASP A 426 34.98 -8.63 -10.54
C ASP A 426 34.90 -9.20 -9.10
N LYS A 427 33.77 -9.78 -8.69
CA LYS A 427 33.58 -10.39 -7.37
C LYS A 427 33.16 -11.86 -7.49
N LEU A 428 33.88 -12.72 -6.78
CA LEU A 428 33.65 -14.16 -6.76
C LEU A 428 32.34 -14.57 -6.03
N PHE A 429 31.87 -13.79 -5.03
CA PHE A 429 30.75 -14.19 -4.15
C PHE A 429 29.79 -13.05 -3.78
N GLU A 430 28.52 -13.38 -3.56
CA GLU A 430 27.47 -12.46 -3.10
C GLU A 430 26.63 -13.07 -1.97
N ILE A 431 26.21 -12.23 -1.03
CA ILE A 431 25.30 -12.57 0.07
C ILE A 431 24.04 -11.72 -0.06
N ILE A 432 22.91 -12.39 -0.13
CA ILE A 432 21.62 -11.75 -0.37
C ILE A 432 20.67 -12.13 0.76
N ASN A 433 19.87 -11.18 1.22
CA ASN A 433 18.83 -11.46 2.21
C ASN A 433 17.43 -11.18 1.70
N PHE A 434 16.49 -12.02 2.12
CA PHE A 434 15.07 -11.83 1.97
C PHE A 434 14.45 -11.75 3.36
N LYS A 435 13.64 -10.73 3.61
CA LYS A 435 13.03 -10.46 4.91
C LYS A 435 11.54 -10.78 4.88
N TYR A 436 11.07 -11.53 5.86
CA TYR A 436 9.65 -11.68 6.18
C TYR A 436 9.46 -11.37 7.66
N GLU A 437 8.64 -10.35 7.97
CA GLU A 437 8.51 -9.79 9.32
C GLU A 437 9.89 -9.45 9.92
N ASN A 438 10.27 -10.05 11.05
CA ASN A 438 11.58 -9.86 11.67
C ASN A 438 12.59 -10.96 11.29
N SER A 439 12.22 -11.87 10.40
CA SER A 439 13.01 -13.04 10.04
C SER A 439 13.67 -12.88 8.66
N TYR A 440 14.85 -13.49 8.50
CA TYR A 440 15.66 -13.37 7.28
C TYR A 440 16.06 -14.74 6.74
N THR A 441 15.75 -14.97 5.46
CA THR A 441 16.38 -16.04 4.65
C THR A 441 17.60 -15.45 3.94
N TRP A 442 18.72 -16.15 4.02
CA TRP A 442 19.99 -15.73 3.42
C TRP A 442 20.35 -16.64 2.25
N LEU A 443 20.80 -16.04 1.15
CA LEU A 443 21.36 -16.74 0.00
C LEU A 443 22.85 -16.43 -0.06
N LEU A 444 23.66 -17.49 -0.06
CA LEU A 444 25.08 -17.40 -0.37
C LEU A 444 25.26 -17.87 -1.81
N THR A 445 25.72 -16.99 -2.69
CA THR A 445 25.82 -17.25 -4.13
C THR A 445 27.25 -17.15 -4.62
N ASP A 446 27.65 -18.13 -5.44
CA ASP A 446 28.88 -18.08 -6.23
C ASP A 446 28.55 -17.61 -7.65
N ASN A 447 29.09 -16.46 -8.03
CA ASN A 447 28.83 -15.83 -9.31
C ASN A 447 29.55 -16.52 -10.49
N PHE A 448 30.57 -17.34 -10.21
CA PHE A 448 31.31 -18.08 -11.25
C PHE A 448 30.60 -19.38 -11.62
N SER A 449 30.24 -20.19 -10.61
CA SER A 449 29.53 -21.45 -10.83
C SER A 449 28.00 -21.29 -10.93
N ASN A 450 27.47 -20.08 -10.70
CA ASN A 450 26.04 -19.81 -10.52
C ASN A 450 25.38 -20.73 -9.49
N SER A 451 26.11 -21.15 -8.45
CA SER A 451 25.56 -22.02 -7.41
C SER A 451 25.13 -21.21 -6.19
N CYS A 452 24.19 -21.75 -5.41
CA CYS A 452 23.66 -21.09 -4.23
C CYS A 452 23.30 -22.04 -3.10
N ILE A 453 23.56 -21.60 -1.88
CA ILE A 453 23.06 -22.20 -0.65
C ILE A 453 22.01 -21.27 -0.04
N ILE A 454 20.85 -21.83 0.30
CA ILE A 454 19.81 -21.13 1.06
C ILE A 454 20.01 -21.44 2.55
N ILE A 455 20.04 -20.42 3.39
CA ILE A 455 20.17 -20.54 4.84
C ILE A 455 18.92 -19.91 5.48
N ASN A 456 18.30 -20.62 6.42
CA ASN A 456 17.04 -20.25 7.07
C ASN A 456 15.85 -20.14 6.09
N PRO A 457 15.41 -21.24 5.46
CA PRO A 457 14.27 -21.20 4.54
C PRO A 457 12.99 -20.78 5.27
N ILE A 458 12.31 -19.78 4.73
CA ILE A 458 11.00 -19.29 5.22
C ILE A 458 9.97 -19.52 4.12
N SER A 459 8.92 -20.30 4.40
CA SER A 459 7.91 -20.72 3.42
C SER A 459 7.28 -19.54 2.67
N GLU A 460 7.00 -18.45 3.37
CA GLU A 460 6.40 -17.23 2.82
C GLU A 460 7.31 -16.51 1.82
N LEU A 461 8.62 -16.73 1.88
CA LEU A 461 9.61 -16.18 0.97
C LEU A 461 9.92 -17.09 -0.22
N ALA A 462 9.46 -18.34 -0.18
CA ALA A 462 9.85 -19.36 -1.14
C ALA A 462 9.58 -18.95 -2.59
N GLN A 463 8.38 -18.48 -2.92
CA GLN A 463 8.07 -18.08 -4.30
C GLN A 463 8.97 -16.94 -4.80
N LYS A 464 9.26 -15.96 -3.93
CA LYS A 464 10.10 -14.81 -4.26
C LYS A 464 11.55 -15.24 -4.51
N ILE A 465 12.07 -16.11 -3.65
CA ILE A 465 13.42 -16.66 -3.77
C ILE A 465 13.53 -17.55 -5.00
N LEU A 466 12.56 -18.43 -5.25
CA LEU A 466 12.56 -19.30 -6.43
C LEU A 466 12.46 -18.51 -7.73
N ASN A 467 11.64 -17.46 -7.77
CA ASN A 467 11.61 -16.54 -8.92
C ASN A 467 12.97 -15.88 -9.13
N TYR A 468 13.60 -15.38 -8.05
CA TYR A 468 14.92 -14.77 -8.12
C TYR A 468 15.97 -15.76 -8.67
N VAL A 469 16.05 -16.95 -8.07
CA VAL A 469 16.98 -18.03 -8.45
C VAL A 469 16.77 -18.45 -9.91
N HIS A 470 15.52 -18.70 -10.30
CA HIS A 470 15.17 -19.09 -11.67
C HIS A 470 15.57 -18.01 -12.67
N CYS A 471 15.22 -16.75 -12.41
CA CYS A 471 15.50 -15.66 -13.34
C CYS A 471 17.00 -15.33 -13.43
N GLN A 472 17.79 -15.58 -12.37
CA GLN A 472 19.25 -15.43 -12.40
C GLN A 472 19.99 -16.68 -12.90
N ASN A 473 19.26 -17.75 -13.25
CA ASN A 473 19.83 -19.06 -13.61
C ASN A 473 20.80 -19.59 -12.54
N ILE A 474 20.41 -19.44 -11.28
CA ILE A 474 21.17 -19.91 -10.12
C ILE A 474 20.76 -21.35 -9.82
N ASN A 475 21.73 -22.23 -9.61
CA ASN A 475 21.53 -23.61 -9.18
C ASN A 475 21.57 -23.69 -7.64
N ILE A 476 20.46 -24.06 -7.00
CA ILE A 476 20.44 -24.28 -5.55
C ILE A 476 21.08 -25.65 -5.28
N ILE A 477 22.20 -25.64 -4.57
CA ILE A 477 22.94 -26.86 -4.24
C ILE A 477 22.61 -27.40 -2.85
N ASP A 478 22.14 -26.55 -1.92
CA ASP A 478 21.74 -26.97 -0.58
C ASP A 478 20.79 -25.97 0.10
N ILE A 479 20.02 -26.46 1.09
CA ILE A 479 19.12 -25.69 1.94
C ILE A 479 19.38 -26.04 3.41
N LEU A 480 19.87 -25.07 4.16
CA LEU A 480 20.32 -25.19 5.53
C LEU A 480 19.27 -24.63 6.51
N ASN A 481 18.73 -25.50 7.36
CA ASN A 481 17.78 -25.11 8.41
C ASN A 481 18.50 -24.49 9.60
N VAL A 482 17.80 -23.63 10.35
CA VAL A 482 18.38 -22.99 11.55
C VAL A 482 17.93 -23.64 12.84
N ASN A 483 16.93 -24.53 12.78
CA ASN A 483 16.54 -25.37 13.91
C ASN A 483 15.86 -26.66 13.44
N SER A 484 15.68 -27.60 14.36
CA SER A 484 14.98 -28.86 14.13
C SER A 484 13.47 -28.79 14.40
N LYS A 485 12.86 -27.60 14.47
CA LYS A 485 11.41 -27.48 14.66
C LYS A 485 10.68 -27.88 13.39
N SER A 486 9.47 -28.42 13.56
CA SER A 486 8.60 -28.86 12.46
C SER A 486 8.39 -27.79 11.40
N GLU A 487 8.20 -26.52 11.78
CA GLU A 487 8.02 -25.40 10.85
C GLU A 487 9.23 -25.18 9.93
N SER A 488 10.46 -25.26 10.46
CA SER A 488 11.68 -25.10 9.66
C SER A 488 11.88 -26.28 8.70
N GLU A 489 11.56 -27.50 9.12
CA GLU A 489 11.61 -28.68 8.27
C GLU A 489 10.56 -28.64 7.15
N LEU A 490 9.32 -28.24 7.47
CA LEU A 490 8.27 -28.04 6.48
C LEU A 490 8.64 -26.97 5.46
N ALA A 491 9.27 -25.87 5.89
CA ALA A 491 9.77 -24.84 4.98
C ALA A 491 10.83 -25.42 4.03
N LYS A 492 11.84 -26.13 4.56
CA LYS A 492 12.86 -26.80 3.73
C LYS A 492 12.24 -27.76 2.72
N GLU A 493 11.31 -28.61 3.15
CA GLU A 493 10.59 -29.51 2.24
C GLU A 493 9.84 -28.75 1.15
N TYR A 494 9.18 -27.64 1.49
CA TYR A 494 8.46 -26.82 0.54
C TYR A 494 9.39 -26.27 -0.55
N PHE A 495 10.56 -25.75 -0.17
CA PHE A 495 11.59 -25.32 -1.12
C PHE A 495 12.08 -26.49 -2.00
N LEU A 496 12.42 -27.63 -1.41
CA LEU A 496 12.89 -28.82 -2.15
C LEU A 496 11.86 -29.31 -3.18
N LYS A 497 10.58 -29.39 -2.78
CA LYS A 497 9.47 -29.75 -3.69
C LYS A 497 9.32 -28.74 -4.83
N SER A 498 9.53 -27.46 -4.55
CA SER A 498 9.38 -26.40 -5.55
C SER A 498 10.55 -26.33 -6.55
N ILE A 499 11.76 -26.74 -6.14
CA ILE A 499 12.96 -26.77 -7.00
C ILE A 499 12.89 -27.92 -8.01
N LYS A 500 12.24 -29.05 -7.66
CA LYS A 500 12.08 -30.22 -8.55
C LYS A 500 11.22 -29.97 -9.80
N ILE A 501 10.60 -28.79 -9.95
CA ILE A 501 9.84 -28.42 -11.15
C ILE A 501 10.75 -27.90 -12.29
N SER A 502 12.03 -27.57 -12.04
CA SER A 502 12.91 -26.98 -13.07
C SER A 502 14.01 -27.88 -13.65
N ASN A 503 14.24 -29.11 -13.16
CA ASN A 503 15.18 -30.04 -13.78
C ASN A 503 14.67 -31.48 -13.73
N LYS A 504 14.33 -32.05 -14.90
CA LYS A 504 14.48 -33.48 -15.15
C LYS A 504 15.98 -33.74 -15.28
N ASN A 505 16.62 -34.12 -14.19
CA ASN A 505 17.71 -35.09 -14.18
C ASN A 505 17.89 -35.51 -12.72
N ASP A 506 17.70 -36.81 -12.51
CA ASP A 506 18.09 -37.52 -11.31
C ASP A 506 19.57 -37.29 -11.05
N ASP A 507 19.90 -36.73 -9.90
CA ASP A 507 20.90 -37.29 -9.00
C ASP A 507 20.87 -36.54 -7.66
N ASN A 508 20.78 -37.33 -6.59
CA ASN A 508 20.88 -36.89 -5.20
C ASN A 508 22.26 -36.27 -4.95
N ASN A 509 22.41 -34.96 -5.12
CA ASN A 509 23.56 -34.20 -4.63
C ASN A 509 23.17 -33.30 -3.45
N GLY A 510 22.49 -33.88 -2.46
CA GLY A 510 22.50 -33.29 -1.12
C GLY A 510 23.91 -33.45 -0.56
N LEU A 511 24.56 -32.35 -0.18
CA LEU A 511 25.82 -32.42 0.56
C LEU A 511 25.58 -33.28 1.80
N ASP A 512 26.33 -34.38 1.94
CA ASP A 512 26.42 -35.14 3.19
C ASP A 512 26.59 -34.14 4.33
N HIS A 513 25.70 -34.16 5.33
CA HIS A 513 25.69 -33.27 6.49
C HIS A 513 26.92 -33.49 7.38
N LYS A 514 28.10 -33.17 6.86
CA LYS A 514 29.35 -33.01 7.58
C LYS A 514 29.25 -31.70 8.37
N SER A 515 29.77 -31.69 9.59
CA SER A 515 29.85 -30.48 10.43
C SER A 515 30.60 -29.33 9.75
N ILE A 516 31.36 -29.62 8.70
CA ILE A 516 32.13 -28.69 7.89
C ILE A 516 32.01 -29.11 6.41
N PHE A 517 31.71 -28.16 5.52
CA PHE A 517 31.74 -28.38 4.08
C PHE A 517 32.30 -27.16 3.35
N ASN A 518 32.76 -27.37 2.12
CA ASN A 518 33.35 -26.30 1.29
C ASN A 518 32.35 -25.83 0.24
N PHE A 519 32.21 -24.52 0.11
CA PHE A 519 31.43 -23.88 -0.94
C PHE A 519 32.32 -22.83 -1.61
N SER A 520 32.75 -23.13 -2.83
CA SER A 520 33.50 -22.20 -3.69
C SER A 520 34.65 -21.47 -2.99
N GLY A 521 35.55 -22.22 -2.34
CA GLY A 521 36.72 -21.63 -1.66
C GLY A 521 36.43 -21.06 -0.26
N TRP A 522 35.19 -21.13 0.22
CA TRP A 522 34.86 -20.88 1.62
C TRP A 522 34.61 -22.19 2.34
N LYS A 523 35.03 -22.24 3.61
CA LYS A 523 34.70 -23.31 4.52
C LYS A 523 33.52 -22.87 5.38
N ILE A 524 32.42 -23.62 5.30
CA ILE A 524 31.22 -23.39 6.11
C ILE A 524 31.20 -24.43 7.21
N GLU A 525 31.19 -23.97 8.47
CA GLU A 525 31.07 -24.79 9.66
C GLU A 525 29.67 -24.62 10.27
N GLN A 526 28.98 -25.74 10.46
CA GLN A 526 27.72 -25.77 11.19
C GLN A 526 28.00 -26.00 12.68
N ILE A 527 27.56 -25.06 13.52
CA ILE A 527 27.61 -25.20 14.97
C ILE A 527 26.22 -25.56 15.46
N LYS A 528 26.15 -26.67 16.20
CA LYS A 528 24.93 -27.20 16.78
C LYS A 528 24.82 -26.80 18.25
N LYS A 529 23.67 -26.26 18.64
CA LYS A 529 23.28 -25.95 20.01
C LYS A 529 22.07 -26.79 20.38
N LYS A 530 22.14 -27.49 21.51
CA LYS A 530 21.04 -28.32 22.01
C LYS A 530 20.22 -27.52 23.00
N ASN A 531 18.96 -27.22 22.68
CA ASN A 531 17.98 -26.68 23.63
C ASN A 531 17.13 -27.83 24.21
N GLN A 532 16.28 -27.53 25.20
CA GLN A 532 15.48 -28.54 25.90
C GLN A 532 14.55 -29.34 24.96
N ASP A 533 13.97 -28.69 23.93
CA ASP A 533 12.95 -29.29 23.06
C ASP A 533 13.32 -29.37 21.57
N PHE A 534 14.43 -28.75 21.15
CA PHE A 534 14.86 -28.72 19.74
C PHE A 534 16.35 -28.37 19.62
N GLU A 535 16.90 -28.57 18.44
CA GLU A 535 18.28 -28.22 18.10
C GLU A 535 18.30 -26.91 17.32
N GLU A 536 19.24 -26.02 17.64
CA GLU A 536 19.51 -24.77 16.91
C GLU A 536 20.84 -24.87 16.18
N TYR A 537 20.91 -24.26 15.00
CA TYR A 537 22.09 -24.27 14.15
C TYR A 537 22.57 -22.84 13.87
N CYS A 538 23.89 -22.66 13.95
CA CYS A 538 24.58 -21.47 13.47
C CYS A 538 25.52 -21.87 12.34
N TYR A 539 25.72 -20.98 11.38
CA TYR A 539 26.60 -21.23 10.23
C TYR A 539 27.72 -20.19 10.22
N ILE A 540 28.96 -20.66 10.33
CA ILE A 540 30.15 -19.82 10.33
C ILE A 540 30.90 -20.03 9.01
N ILE A 541 31.26 -18.94 8.37
CA ILE A 541 32.00 -18.96 7.11
C ILE A 541 33.44 -18.44 7.31
N TYR A 542 34.40 -19.22 6.85
CA TYR A 542 35.83 -18.91 6.78
C TYR A 542 36.25 -18.80 5.32
N ASP A 543 37.14 -17.85 5.00
CA ASP A 543 37.80 -17.80 3.69
C ASP A 543 39.04 -18.70 3.75
N ASN A 544 39.15 -19.65 2.82
CA ASN A 544 40.28 -20.57 2.77
C ASN A 544 41.62 -19.87 2.45
N ASN A 545 41.58 -18.66 1.87
CA ASN A 545 42.74 -17.87 1.49
C ASN A 545 43.08 -16.77 2.52
N LEU A 546 42.12 -16.34 3.35
CA LEU A 546 42.27 -15.24 4.30
C LEU A 546 41.96 -15.69 5.75
N LYS A 547 43.02 -16.15 6.45
CA LYS A 547 43.14 -16.26 7.93
C LYS A 547 42.44 -17.44 8.64
N ASN A 548 42.91 -17.72 9.87
CA ASN A 548 42.34 -18.69 10.83
C ASN A 548 41.06 -18.22 11.54
N TYR A 549 40.45 -17.10 11.12
CA TYR A 549 39.32 -16.47 11.81
C TYR A 549 38.08 -16.41 10.91
N PRO A 550 36.87 -16.58 11.46
CA PRO A 550 35.62 -16.51 10.75
C PRO A 550 35.35 -15.10 10.26
N ILE A 551 34.81 -15.00 9.05
CA ILE A 551 34.53 -13.73 8.41
C ILE A 551 33.05 -13.37 8.52
N ILE A 552 32.18 -14.38 8.46
CA ILE A 552 30.73 -14.20 8.54
C ILE A 552 30.14 -15.27 9.45
N ALA A 553 29.15 -14.90 10.25
CA ALA A 553 28.38 -15.82 11.07
C ALA A 553 26.88 -15.55 10.92
N PHE A 554 26.10 -16.58 10.63
CA PHE A 554 24.64 -16.52 10.61
C PHE A 554 24.06 -17.11 11.91
N VAL A 555 23.27 -16.31 12.63
CA VAL A 555 22.82 -16.60 14.02
C VAL A 555 21.40 -16.08 14.29
N ASP A 556 20.61 -16.70 15.18
CA ASP A 556 19.22 -16.26 15.47
C ASP A 556 19.16 -14.98 16.33
N SER A 557 20.10 -14.82 17.27
CA SER A 557 20.30 -13.60 18.06
C SER A 557 21.60 -13.70 18.85
N LEU A 558 22.39 -12.62 18.94
CA LEU A 558 23.54 -12.52 19.87
C LEU A 558 23.29 -11.58 21.06
N CYS A 559 22.16 -10.87 21.14
CA CYS A 559 21.81 -9.99 22.26
C CYS A 559 20.65 -10.59 23.07
N SER A 560 20.53 -10.54 24.39
CA SER A 560 21.09 -9.62 25.39
C SER A 560 20.98 -10.24 26.79
N GLY A 561 21.95 -10.01 27.67
CA GLY A 561 21.76 -10.04 29.13
C GLY A 561 22.10 -11.35 29.87
N ASP A 562 21.56 -12.50 29.47
CA ASP A 562 21.61 -13.69 30.36
C ASP A 562 22.69 -14.73 30.02
N TYR A 563 23.21 -14.76 28.79
CA TYR A 563 24.08 -15.85 28.34
C TYR A 563 25.58 -15.56 28.41
N PHE A 564 25.99 -14.30 28.54
CA PHE A 564 27.41 -13.91 28.55
C PHE A 564 27.87 -13.17 29.83
N ASN A 565 26.96 -12.63 30.65
CA ASN A 565 27.30 -11.87 31.87
C ASN A 565 27.32 -12.67 33.18
N LYS A 566 27.14 -14.00 33.14
CA LYS A 566 27.33 -14.89 34.31
C LYS A 566 28.72 -15.53 34.35
N PHE A 567 29.75 -14.80 33.93
CA PHE A 567 31.10 -15.06 34.39
C PHE A 567 31.44 -13.98 35.42
N GLU A 568 31.17 -14.28 36.70
CA GLU A 568 31.78 -13.54 37.79
C GLU A 568 33.32 -13.58 37.62
N PRO A 569 34.04 -12.46 37.84
CA PRO A 569 35.50 -12.41 37.67
C PRO A 569 36.29 -13.38 38.57
N ASN A 570 35.65 -14.07 39.51
CA ASN A 570 36.28 -14.93 40.50
C ASN A 570 36.16 -16.45 40.23
N PHE A 571 35.61 -16.87 39.09
CA PHE A 571 35.46 -18.31 38.76
C PHE A 571 36.61 -18.90 37.91
N LEU A 572 37.82 -18.34 37.99
CA LEU A 572 39.02 -18.84 37.28
C LEU A 572 39.73 -20.04 37.95
N LYS A 573 39.04 -20.81 38.81
CA LYS A 573 39.60 -22.02 39.42
C LYS A 573 38.61 -23.17 39.45
N TYR A 574 38.09 -23.62 38.31
CA TYR A 574 37.64 -25.02 38.18
C TYR A 574 37.84 -25.54 36.76
N ASN A 575 38.61 -26.63 36.67
CA ASN A 575 38.91 -27.41 35.47
C ASN A 575 37.66 -28.17 35.00
N ASP A 576 36.73 -27.51 34.31
CA ASP A 576 35.59 -28.21 33.70
C ASP A 576 35.60 -28.14 32.17
N LYS A 577 35.90 -29.29 31.56
CA LYS A 577 36.14 -29.52 30.13
C LYS A 577 34.84 -29.61 29.29
N LYS A 578 33.77 -28.88 29.62
CA LYS A 578 32.47 -29.02 28.92
C LYS A 578 31.74 -27.71 28.56
N LEU A 579 32.49 -26.63 28.31
CA LEU A 579 32.05 -25.59 27.36
C LEU A 579 33.05 -25.57 26.18
N PRO A 580 32.60 -25.51 24.91
CA PRO A 580 33.53 -25.36 23.80
C PRO A 580 34.24 -23.99 23.96
N ARG A 581 35.57 -24.03 23.94
CA ARG A 581 36.55 -22.91 23.93
C ARG A 581 36.38 -21.88 22.78
N LYS A 582 35.17 -21.68 22.26
CA LYS A 582 34.90 -21.08 20.94
C LYS A 582 34.38 -19.64 20.97
N ILE A 583 34.43 -18.93 22.11
CA ILE A 583 34.19 -17.46 22.15
C ILE A 583 35.40 -16.70 21.58
N ASN A 584 36.61 -17.30 21.60
CA ASN A 584 37.79 -16.79 20.86
C ASN A 584 37.71 -17.02 19.33
N LEU A 585 36.55 -17.44 18.79
CA LEU A 585 36.42 -17.63 17.36
C LEU A 585 36.28 -16.31 16.62
N PHE A 586 35.46 -15.37 17.08
CA PHE A 586 35.13 -14.17 16.30
C PHE A 586 36.18 -13.07 16.48
N ASP A 587 36.62 -12.50 15.35
CA ASP A 587 37.41 -11.27 15.35
C ASP A 587 36.45 -10.07 15.39
N ASN A 588 36.92 -8.92 15.85
CA ASN A 588 36.17 -7.66 15.87
C ASN A 588 35.56 -7.28 14.50
N LYS A 589 36.13 -7.82 13.43
CA LYS A 589 35.70 -7.63 12.04
C LYS A 589 34.69 -8.66 11.53
N THR A 590 34.49 -9.78 12.23
CA THR A 590 33.52 -10.80 11.82
C THR A 590 32.14 -10.18 11.70
N ILE A 591 31.52 -10.34 10.53
CA ILE A 591 30.17 -9.85 10.25
C ILE A 591 29.16 -10.85 10.80
N ILE A 592 28.23 -10.35 11.60
CA ILE A 592 27.13 -11.14 12.16
C ILE A 592 25.88 -10.87 11.34
N CYS A 593 25.24 -11.92 10.84
CA CYS A 593 24.00 -11.89 10.07
C CYS A 593 22.88 -12.56 10.87
N TYR A 594 21.80 -11.84 11.12
CA TYR A 594 20.73 -12.34 11.98
C TYR A 594 19.69 -13.18 11.22
N PHE A 595 19.21 -14.28 11.80
CA PHE A 595 17.99 -14.98 11.33
C PHE A 595 16.73 -14.29 11.81
N LYS A 596 16.74 -13.73 13.03
CA LYS A 596 15.70 -12.87 13.59
C LYS A 596 16.28 -11.58 14.12
N ASP A 597 15.64 -10.47 13.82
CA ASP A 597 16.14 -9.14 14.14
C ASP A 597 15.05 -8.27 14.77
N PHE A 598 15.03 -8.25 16.09
CA PHE A 598 14.13 -7.41 16.88
C PHE A 598 14.62 -5.96 16.99
N ASN A 599 15.90 -5.71 16.69
CA ASN A 599 16.55 -4.40 16.83
C ASN A 599 16.69 -3.65 15.51
N GLU A 600 16.07 -4.15 14.43
CA GLU A 600 16.16 -3.62 13.06
C GLU A 600 17.61 -3.38 12.57
N SER A 601 18.55 -4.19 13.06
CA SER A 601 19.97 -4.07 12.75
C SER A 601 20.39 -4.93 11.56
N MET A 602 19.68 -6.00 11.20
CA MET A 602 19.93 -6.96 10.10
C MET A 602 21.31 -7.65 10.14
N ILE A 603 22.38 -6.86 10.17
CA ILE A 603 23.77 -7.25 10.32
C ILE A 603 24.52 -6.32 11.29
N THR A 604 25.66 -6.78 11.79
CA THR A 604 26.62 -6.00 12.58
C THR A 604 28.02 -6.60 12.49
N THR A 605 28.97 -6.14 13.30
CA THR A 605 30.25 -6.83 13.53
C THR A 605 30.39 -7.26 14.97
N TRP A 606 31.15 -8.33 15.23
CA TRP A 606 31.41 -8.81 16.59
C TRP A 606 31.97 -7.70 17.51
N GLY A 607 32.94 -6.93 17.02
CA GLY A 607 33.52 -5.84 17.80
C GLY A 607 32.59 -4.64 18.03
N ALA A 608 31.49 -4.54 17.28
CA ALA A 608 30.44 -3.55 17.52
C ALA A 608 29.41 -4.05 18.55
N GLU A 609 29.15 -5.36 18.60
CA GLU A 609 28.32 -5.97 19.66
C GLU A 609 29.04 -5.98 21.01
N GLU A 610 30.36 -6.20 21.05
CA GLU A 610 31.14 -6.15 22.30
C GLU A 610 31.18 -4.74 22.93
N LYS A 611 31.14 -3.70 22.10
CA LYS A 611 31.23 -2.30 22.52
C LYS A 611 29.86 -1.69 22.81
N SER A 612 28.89 -2.47 23.27
CA SER A 612 27.48 -2.08 23.44
C SER A 612 27.23 -1.01 24.53
N ASP A 613 28.03 0.04 24.58
CA ASP A 613 27.70 1.31 25.21
C ASP A 613 28.38 2.47 24.45
N SER A 614 27.58 3.51 24.21
CA SER A 614 27.91 4.78 23.53
C SER A 614 28.01 4.70 21.99
N PHE A 615 26.97 5.19 21.30
CA PHE A 615 27.06 6.12 20.16
C PHE A 615 25.67 6.27 19.52
N VAL A 616 24.92 7.30 19.91
CA VAL A 616 24.19 8.20 18.99
C VAL A 616 23.99 9.54 19.72
N LYS A 617 24.79 10.56 19.42
CA LYS A 617 24.32 11.94 19.58
C LYS A 617 23.34 12.20 18.43
N ASN A 618 22.18 12.78 18.74
CA ASN A 618 21.15 13.16 17.76
C ASN A 618 21.47 14.56 17.20
N ASP A 619 22.53 14.71 16.41
CA ASP A 619 22.83 15.98 15.77
C ASP A 619 22.03 16.09 14.46
N LYS A 620 20.99 16.94 14.48
CA LYS A 620 20.17 17.20 13.29
C LYS A 620 20.93 18.14 12.35
N TYR A 621 21.40 17.63 11.21
CA TYR A 621 21.98 18.44 10.15
C TYR A 621 20.98 18.70 9.02
N LEU A 622 20.90 19.96 8.60
CA LEU A 622 20.24 20.36 7.35
C LEU A 622 21.32 20.43 6.28
N ILE A 623 21.26 19.55 5.29
CA ILE A 623 22.14 19.58 4.11
C ILE A 623 21.25 19.94 2.92
N SER A 624 21.67 20.86 2.07
CA SER A 624 20.87 21.26 0.91
C SER A 624 20.99 20.25 -0.22
N TYR A 625 20.04 20.31 -1.17
CA TYR A 625 20.11 19.54 -2.40
C TYR A 625 21.34 19.88 -3.25
N GLU A 626 21.76 21.15 -3.25
CA GLU A 626 22.97 21.60 -3.93
C GLU A 626 24.21 20.89 -3.36
N ASP A 627 24.27 20.72 -2.03
CA ASP A 627 25.41 20.08 -1.38
C ASP A 627 25.56 18.61 -1.78
N LEU A 628 24.45 17.90 -2.02
CA LEU A 628 24.47 16.51 -2.48
C LEU A 628 25.02 16.33 -3.89
N LYS A 629 25.16 17.42 -4.67
CA LYS A 629 25.85 17.36 -5.98
C LYS A 629 27.38 17.38 -5.83
N ASN A 630 27.91 17.71 -4.66
CA ASN A 630 29.34 17.81 -4.39
C ASN A 630 29.99 16.42 -4.26
N ASP A 631 31.17 16.24 -4.84
CA ASP A 631 31.96 14.99 -4.82
C ASP A 631 32.36 14.52 -3.41
N ASN A 632 32.19 15.38 -2.41
CA ASN A 632 32.36 15.05 -0.99
C ASN A 632 31.28 14.10 -0.44
N TYR A 633 30.15 13.94 -1.14
CA TYR A 633 29.08 13.02 -0.74
C TYR A 633 29.07 11.76 -1.60
N LEU A 634 28.90 10.61 -0.94
CA LEU A 634 28.60 9.33 -1.57
C LEU A 634 27.13 9.00 -1.34
N ILE A 635 26.37 8.96 -2.42
CA ILE A 635 24.93 8.72 -2.34
C ILE A 635 24.63 7.28 -2.74
N PHE A 636 24.01 6.55 -1.82
CA PHE A 636 23.56 5.19 -2.02
C PHE A 636 22.03 5.12 -2.01
N ASP A 637 21.46 4.70 -3.14
CA ASP A 637 20.05 4.35 -3.24
C ASP A 637 19.86 2.92 -2.75
N VAL A 638 19.21 2.74 -1.61
CA VAL A 638 18.98 1.43 -1.00
C VAL A 638 17.62 0.83 -1.33
N ARG A 639 16.92 1.41 -2.31
CA ARG A 639 15.75 0.78 -2.92
C ARG A 639 16.14 -0.44 -3.72
N ASP A 640 15.16 -1.26 -4.04
CA ASP A 640 15.41 -2.44 -4.86
C ASP A 640 15.86 -2.01 -6.26
N SER A 641 16.65 -2.85 -6.93
CA SER A 641 17.30 -2.48 -8.20
C SER A 641 16.32 -2.07 -9.29
N TYR A 642 15.12 -2.66 -9.30
CA TYR A 642 14.06 -2.25 -10.21
C TYR A 642 13.56 -0.83 -9.94
N GLU A 643 13.38 -0.42 -8.67
CA GLU A 643 12.91 0.93 -8.32
C GLU A 643 13.94 1.98 -8.75
N ALA A 644 15.22 1.72 -8.48
CA ALA A 644 16.32 2.59 -8.87
C ALA A 644 16.44 2.68 -10.41
N MET A 645 16.38 1.54 -11.11
CA MET A 645 16.44 1.49 -12.57
C MET A 645 15.25 2.19 -13.22
N LEU A 646 14.03 2.01 -12.70
CA LEU A 646 12.84 2.73 -13.17
C LEU A 646 13.00 4.23 -12.96
N SER A 647 13.47 4.64 -11.79
CA SER A 647 13.68 6.06 -11.47
C SER A 647 14.69 6.71 -12.42
N LYS A 648 15.79 6.02 -12.71
CA LYS A 648 16.82 6.44 -13.67
C LYS A 648 16.27 6.49 -15.09
N TYR A 649 15.57 5.44 -15.52
CA TYR A 649 15.01 5.32 -16.88
C TYR A 649 13.97 6.43 -17.16
N PHE A 650 13.07 6.68 -16.23
CA PHE A 650 12.03 7.70 -16.38
C PHE A 650 12.49 9.11 -15.97
N ASN A 651 13.77 9.28 -15.64
CA ASN A 651 14.35 10.52 -15.16
C ASN A 651 13.49 11.17 -14.05
N CYS A 652 13.06 10.31 -13.12
CA CYS A 652 12.14 10.65 -12.05
C CYS A 652 12.82 11.33 -10.86
N LEU A 653 14.16 11.29 -10.82
CA LEU A 653 14.98 11.92 -9.80
C LEU A 653 15.85 12.99 -10.45
N CYS A 654 16.01 14.13 -9.78
CA CYS A 654 16.89 15.20 -10.26
C CYS A 654 18.39 14.93 -10.03
N PHE A 655 18.76 13.86 -9.32
CA PHE A 655 20.15 13.41 -9.22
C PHE A 655 20.55 12.80 -10.56
N GLU A 656 21.02 13.62 -11.50
CA GLU A 656 21.44 13.23 -12.86
C GLU A 656 22.69 12.33 -12.84
N ASN A 657 22.56 11.13 -12.24
CA ASN A 657 23.54 10.04 -12.10
C ASN A 657 24.53 10.08 -10.92
N ASN A 658 24.45 11.04 -10.01
CA ASN A 658 25.34 11.11 -8.83
C ASN A 658 24.90 10.18 -7.68
N TYR A 659 24.53 8.94 -7.95
CA TYR A 659 24.28 7.94 -6.91
C TYR A 659 24.51 6.50 -7.41
N SER A 660 24.86 5.61 -6.50
CA SER A 660 24.98 4.17 -6.74
C SER A 660 23.81 3.43 -6.10
N ASN A 661 23.18 2.50 -6.80
CA ASN A 661 22.14 1.65 -6.20
C ASN A 661 22.77 0.43 -5.53
N ILE A 662 22.52 0.27 -4.24
CA ILE A 662 22.89 -0.92 -3.46
C ILE A 662 21.64 -1.28 -2.65
N PRO A 663 20.76 -2.15 -3.17
CA PRO A 663 19.56 -2.53 -2.46
C PRO A 663 19.88 -3.01 -1.06
N LEU A 664 18.98 -2.75 -0.12
CA LEU A 664 19.19 -3.18 1.27
C LEU A 664 19.41 -4.70 1.39
N SER A 665 18.84 -5.50 0.47
CA SER A 665 19.05 -6.95 0.40
C SER A 665 20.48 -7.39 0.06
N TYR A 666 21.30 -6.49 -0.49
CA TYR A 666 22.70 -6.72 -0.85
C TYR A 666 23.67 -6.00 0.10
N PHE A 667 23.15 -5.36 1.14
CA PHE A 667 23.93 -4.44 1.97
C PHE A 667 25.10 -5.09 2.70
N VAL A 668 25.00 -6.40 2.99
CA VAL A 668 26.09 -7.19 3.58
C VAL A 668 27.35 -7.15 2.73
N ASN A 669 27.21 -7.19 1.40
CA ASN A 669 28.35 -7.14 0.48
C ASN A 669 29.06 -5.78 0.54
N LEU A 670 28.29 -4.69 0.72
CA LEU A 670 28.88 -3.37 0.92
C LEU A 670 29.65 -3.31 2.24
N VAL A 671 29.07 -3.83 3.33
CA VAL A 671 29.74 -3.88 4.64
C VAL A 671 31.01 -4.75 4.59
N PHE A 672 30.95 -5.90 3.91
CA PHE A 672 32.11 -6.75 3.68
C PHE A 672 33.23 -6.00 2.95
N ASP A 673 32.92 -5.34 1.83
CA ASP A 673 33.92 -4.55 1.09
C ASP A 673 34.50 -3.42 1.93
N LEU A 674 33.66 -2.75 2.72
CA LEU A 674 34.08 -1.66 3.59
C LEU A 674 35.08 -2.13 4.65
N ILE A 675 34.86 -3.29 5.26
CA ILE A 675 35.68 -3.82 6.36
C ILE A 675 36.97 -4.48 5.84
N TYR A 676 36.86 -5.26 4.76
CA TYR A 676 37.94 -6.15 4.30
C TYR A 676 38.68 -5.63 3.07
N ASN A 677 38.00 -4.92 2.15
CA ASN A 677 38.59 -4.44 0.89
C ASN A 677 38.95 -2.94 0.93
N GLY A 678 38.50 -2.19 1.94
CA GLY A 678 38.91 -0.80 2.22
C GLY A 678 38.60 0.22 1.11
N LYS A 679 37.77 -0.13 0.12
CA LYS A 679 37.61 0.65 -1.13
C LYS A 679 36.79 1.94 -1.00
N ILE A 680 36.15 2.21 0.14
CA ILE A 680 35.38 3.44 0.34
C ILE A 680 35.98 4.22 1.50
N ILE A 681 36.64 5.30 1.10
CA ILE A 681 37.57 6.14 1.85
C ILE A 681 36.89 6.80 3.05
N SER A 682 37.60 6.82 4.18
CA SER A 682 37.22 7.34 5.50
C SER A 682 36.90 8.85 5.58
N THR A 683 36.97 9.59 4.47
CA THR A 683 36.80 11.05 4.43
C THR A 683 35.51 11.52 3.77
N LYS A 684 34.83 10.68 2.98
CA LYS A 684 33.58 11.06 2.30
C LYS A 684 32.36 10.92 3.20
N LYS A 685 31.36 11.76 2.96
CA LYS A 685 30.07 11.76 3.67
C LYS A 685 29.10 10.80 2.98
N ILE A 686 28.64 9.76 3.68
CA ILE A 686 27.75 8.74 3.11
C ILE A 686 26.29 9.12 3.35
N VAL A 687 25.48 9.10 2.30
CA VAL A 687 24.05 9.42 2.35
C VAL A 687 23.24 8.28 1.74
N PHE A 688 22.32 7.73 2.53
CA PHE A 688 21.37 6.73 2.06
C PHE A 688 20.01 7.34 1.72
N LEU A 689 19.44 6.91 0.60
CA LEU A 689 18.10 7.30 0.18
C LEU A 689 17.21 6.11 -0.13
N CYS A 690 15.92 6.24 0.19
CA CYS A 690 14.86 5.34 -0.25
C CYS A 690 13.51 6.07 -0.32
N SER A 691 12.45 5.39 -0.74
CA SER A 691 11.14 6.00 -1.01
C SER A 691 10.53 6.70 0.22
N THR A 692 10.53 6.04 1.39
CA THR A 692 9.89 6.52 2.63
C THR A 692 10.87 6.88 3.76
N GLY A 693 12.17 6.64 3.56
CA GLY A 693 13.22 6.87 4.57
C GLY A 693 13.50 5.66 5.46
N LYS A 694 12.59 4.67 5.53
CA LYS A 694 12.73 3.49 6.41
C LYS A 694 13.97 2.65 6.08
N ARG A 695 14.11 2.18 4.82
CA ARG A 695 15.26 1.38 4.38
C ARG A 695 16.60 2.11 4.52
N SER A 696 16.63 3.41 4.19
CA SER A 696 17.84 4.22 4.32
C SER A 696 18.23 4.46 5.78
N LEU A 697 17.27 4.56 6.69
CA LEU A 697 17.54 4.67 8.12
C LEU A 697 18.19 3.39 8.65
N VAL A 698 17.69 2.22 8.26
CA VAL A 698 18.31 0.93 8.61
C VAL A 698 19.76 0.88 8.12
N ALA A 699 20.01 1.18 6.84
CA ALA A 699 21.36 1.22 6.27
C ALA A 699 22.30 2.18 7.04
N ALA A 700 21.81 3.37 7.39
CA ALA A 700 22.57 4.34 8.17
C ALA A 700 22.91 3.81 9.57
N LYS A 701 21.92 3.28 10.30
CA LYS A 701 22.10 2.71 11.64
C LYS A 701 23.15 1.59 11.64
N ILE A 702 23.11 0.70 10.64
CA ILE A 702 24.07 -0.41 10.51
C ILE A 702 25.50 0.11 10.42
N LEU A 703 25.79 1.02 9.48
CA LEU A 703 27.16 1.52 9.32
C LEU A 703 27.62 2.30 10.55
N ARG A 704 26.74 3.06 11.21
CA ARG A 704 27.12 3.76 12.44
C ARG A 704 27.46 2.81 13.58
N LYS A 705 26.66 1.75 13.76
CA LYS A 705 26.94 0.70 14.76
C LYS A 705 28.32 0.06 14.52
N ILE A 706 28.72 -0.12 13.27
CA ILE A 706 30.02 -0.71 12.88
C ILE A 706 31.18 0.31 12.99
N GLY A 707 30.90 1.59 13.30
CA GLY A 707 31.92 2.61 13.61
C GLY A 707 32.07 3.74 12.58
N PHE A 708 31.21 3.80 11.55
CA PHE A 708 31.23 4.90 10.58
C PHE A 708 30.54 6.15 11.14
N LYS A 709 31.28 7.27 11.24
CA LYS A 709 30.77 8.51 11.85
C LYS A 709 30.00 9.42 10.89
N ASN A 710 30.38 9.44 9.61
CA ASN A 710 29.85 10.35 8.59
C ASN A 710 28.81 9.65 7.70
N VAL A 711 27.72 9.17 8.30
CA VAL A 711 26.65 8.44 7.61
C VAL A 711 25.31 9.10 7.92
N TRP A 712 24.44 9.27 6.93
CA TRP A 712 23.12 9.88 7.12
C TRP A 712 22.02 9.20 6.30
N SER A 713 20.77 9.35 6.76
CA SER A 713 19.58 8.94 6.01
C SER A 713 18.65 10.11 5.75
N VAL A 714 18.00 10.14 4.58
CA VAL A 714 17.02 11.18 4.26
C VAL A 714 15.74 10.96 5.06
N ALA A 715 15.39 11.90 5.95
CA ALA A 715 14.19 11.82 6.77
C ALA A 715 12.91 11.82 5.93
N GLY A 716 12.07 10.79 6.11
CA GLY A 716 10.87 10.57 5.29
C GLY A 716 11.15 10.23 3.83
N GLY A 717 12.42 9.95 3.49
CA GLY A 717 12.87 9.52 2.18
C GLY A 717 12.57 10.50 1.07
N LEU A 718 12.46 9.97 -0.15
CA LEU A 718 12.09 10.74 -1.34
C LEU A 718 10.69 11.37 -1.24
N ALA A 719 9.79 10.82 -0.40
CA ALA A 719 8.42 11.30 -0.24
C ALA A 719 8.30 12.68 0.42
N LEU A 720 9.08 12.96 1.48
CA LEU A 720 9.03 14.25 2.21
C LEU A 720 9.87 15.36 1.57
N LEU A 721 10.62 15.07 0.50
CA LEU A 721 11.38 16.09 -0.25
C LEU A 721 10.50 17.17 -0.89
N LYS A 722 9.20 16.89 -1.06
CA LYS A 722 8.22 17.82 -1.65
C LYS A 722 7.95 19.09 -0.83
N LEU A 723 8.27 19.10 0.47
CA LEU A 723 7.80 20.13 1.40
C LEU A 723 8.89 21.13 1.87
N ASN A 724 10.17 20.84 1.67
CA ASN A 724 11.26 21.55 2.36
C ASN A 724 12.17 22.42 1.46
N ASN A 725 11.66 23.11 0.43
CA ASN A 725 12.44 24.09 -0.36
C ASN A 725 13.87 23.63 -0.73
N ASN A 726 14.03 22.39 -1.22
CA ASN A 726 15.34 21.80 -1.57
C ASN A 726 16.34 21.62 -0.42
N LYS A 727 15.89 21.59 0.83
CA LYS A 727 16.72 21.24 2.00
C LYS A 727 16.34 19.85 2.50
N PHE A 728 17.33 18.98 2.60
CA PHE A 728 17.17 17.67 3.22
C PHE A 728 17.22 17.86 4.72
N LYS A 729 16.23 17.30 5.41
CA LYS A 729 16.35 17.03 6.83
C LYS A 729 17.02 15.68 6.94
N PHE A 730 18.29 15.65 7.31
CA PHE A 730 18.96 14.41 7.65
C PHE A 730 18.65 14.10 9.12
N ILE A 731 18.23 12.87 9.36
CA ILE A 731 18.17 12.33 10.72
C ILE A 731 19.46 11.54 10.89
N ASP A 732 20.09 11.74 12.05
CA ASP A 732 21.07 10.79 12.54
C ASP A 732 20.39 9.43 12.69
#